data_AF-A0A672SQC7-F1
#
_entry.id   AF-A0A672SQC7-F1
#
_cell.length_a   1.000
_cell.length_b   1.000
_cell.length_c   1.000
_cell.angle_alpha   90.00
_cell.angle_beta   90.00
_cell.angle_gamma   90.00
#
_symmetry.space_group_name_H-M   'P 1'
#
loop_
_entity.id
_entity.type
_entity.pdbx_description
1 polymer ?
#
loop_
_entity_poly.entity_id
_entity_poly.type
_entity_poly.pdbx_seq_one_letter_code
_entity_poly.pdbx_strand_id
1 'polypeptide(L)'
;MEQTKCKSWLSCEKTAVLQGGFLLANQICQPEPLLSLKKEDWDRIGCPIVNAVKEICEHSLRDSKDRVHWRKRILCIVWSKILEVRNREDIDIRWKEDPLFAVQNSLPDINHIVLFELVKSLSFSTIYVELLLCFQPAERCEELKLLVDHVTSSSTEADVKLLLEVWWELLKNKRGCLDALDQLFTAQCSRSMMSTTEPSPLASKRFKPDPESTCVVHVLFEGLRKIKEHLTSSELCYFALSNCLDTLYTSYLLDNATDLSIEIKLQNISRTVSLKKRKEVIDGCDLIQNIREAQRDLAATLTPAETKPCGMAFIQAMQVTLEIICSWEVMGLLKMPSSDPSVMAIRLKDSLDRVLTSLEQPSHAKDLVGNGQTLNNLRVTLKGLMASLSFTVPESSAAELANISITILDHHLEGFEGLPGLLASKLSQNFSEMEWIHCLERNGSVFQTKELLMTLISTLTAKCQSDADVQHCKKLKDVIVNIFSHLSLPEKNATLSEMLSISRKGLHGFLPSSVTIGFSEELNLAFNSIIQSGANSSLDAAISAVARVAFQNPEATLRRCCHMAVVNLGAHAMITEILQQLSGLMSSPGIHKDNLLCRCLQDTVWSKLSSLQEENQFLQFLAEMMKCNLTGSTGEKRSFLPAEEVLHVFVQPYLLPASPSTSNLVFCLQILQCTLSQETRSDTVHWIMSCSPFPLLYCLAQLLNECNRCWNQPICCCLKWPVLLMFGPDLSFGSTAKWRNWIGPCVFT
;
A
#
# COMPACT_ATOMS: atom_id res chain seq x y z
N MET A 1 46.56 13.39 5.03
CA MET A 1 46.00 12.58 3.92
C MET A 1 44.49 12.60 4.08
N GLU A 2 43.84 13.76 3.97
CA GLU A 2 43.60 14.56 2.76
C GLU A 2 42.75 13.85 1.70
N GLN A 3 41.68 14.54 1.31
CA GLN A 3 40.84 14.33 0.14
C GLN A 3 39.81 13.18 0.19
N THR A 4 38.88 13.24 1.15
CA THR A 4 37.49 12.94 0.79
C THR A 4 37.04 14.02 -0.19
N LYS A 5 37.05 13.68 -1.49
CA LYS A 5 36.57 14.50 -2.60
C LYS A 5 35.24 15.18 -2.25
N CYS A 6 35.30 16.45 -1.87
CA CYS A 6 34.21 17.39 -2.04
C CYS A 6 33.87 17.33 -3.53
N LYS A 7 32.79 16.64 -3.91
CA LYS A 7 32.26 16.69 -5.28
C LYS A 7 32.17 18.17 -5.62
N SER A 8 32.98 18.63 -6.57
CA SER A 8 33.16 20.05 -6.81
C SER A 8 31.80 20.67 -7.06
N TRP A 9 31.34 21.47 -6.10
CA TRP A 9 30.09 22.18 -6.22
C TRP A 9 30.10 22.93 -7.55
N LEU A 10 31.20 23.55 -7.97
CA LEU A 10 31.29 24.24 -9.25
C LEU A 10 31.50 23.28 -10.44
N SER A 11 30.52 23.24 -11.36
CA SER A 11 30.84 23.00 -12.78
C SER A 11 31.30 24.35 -13.31
N CYS A 12 32.63 24.53 -13.44
CA CYS A 12 33.22 25.80 -13.85
C CYS A 12 32.62 26.34 -15.16
N GLU A 13 32.27 25.43 -16.09
CA GLU A 13 31.65 25.76 -17.37
C GLU A 13 30.23 26.34 -17.19
N LYS A 14 29.33 25.64 -16.50
CA LYS A 14 27.94 26.11 -16.28
C LYS A 14 27.90 27.39 -15.46
N THR A 15 28.80 27.55 -14.49
CA THR A 15 28.93 28.80 -13.72
C THR A 15 29.43 29.96 -14.58
N ALA A 16 30.37 29.70 -15.50
CA ALA A 16 30.86 30.73 -16.42
C ALA A 16 29.78 31.20 -17.41
N VAL A 17 28.94 30.28 -17.90
CA VAL A 17 27.78 30.63 -18.75
C VAL A 17 26.80 31.53 -17.99
N LEU A 18 26.46 31.17 -16.75
CA LEU A 18 25.60 31.98 -15.90
C LEU A 18 26.21 33.38 -15.67
N GLN A 19 27.50 33.43 -15.32
CA GLN A 19 28.22 34.69 -15.12
C GLN A 19 28.21 35.57 -16.38
N GLY A 20 28.47 34.99 -17.55
CA GLY A 20 28.44 35.68 -18.84
C GLY A 20 27.08 36.32 -19.12
N GLY A 21 25.98 35.61 -18.84
CA GLY A 21 24.62 36.14 -18.99
C GLY A 21 24.35 37.38 -18.14
N PHE A 22 24.73 37.34 -16.85
CA PHE A 22 24.55 38.49 -15.94
C PHE A 22 25.48 39.66 -16.28
N LEU A 23 26.72 39.41 -16.67
CA LEU A 23 27.65 40.47 -17.08
C LEU A 23 27.18 41.17 -18.36
N LEU A 24 26.68 40.41 -19.33
CA LEU A 24 26.13 40.98 -20.56
C LEU A 24 24.88 41.81 -20.27
N ALA A 25 23.98 41.32 -19.41
CA ALA A 25 22.83 42.12 -18.97
C ALA A 25 23.27 43.42 -18.26
N ASN A 26 24.31 43.37 -17.42
CA ASN A 26 24.83 44.56 -16.73
C ASN A 26 25.50 45.56 -17.68
N GLN A 27 26.10 45.08 -18.78
CA GLN A 27 26.61 45.95 -19.84
C GLN A 27 25.47 46.64 -20.61
N ILE A 28 24.38 45.94 -20.89
CA ILE A 28 23.19 46.50 -21.55
C ILE A 28 22.46 47.51 -20.65
N CYS A 29 22.50 47.31 -19.33
CA CYS A 29 21.86 48.19 -18.34
C CYS A 29 22.57 49.54 -18.14
N GLN A 30 23.81 49.70 -18.62
CA GLN A 30 24.60 50.93 -18.43
C GLN A 30 23.87 52.18 -18.96
N PRO A 31 23.96 53.33 -18.26
CA PRO A 31 24.90 53.64 -17.17
C PRO A 31 24.45 53.19 -15.77
N GLU A 32 23.22 52.69 -15.62
CA GLU A 32 22.70 52.25 -14.33
C GLU A 32 23.15 50.80 -14.01
N PRO A 33 23.40 50.46 -12.73
CA PRO A 33 23.72 49.09 -12.34
C PRO A 33 22.50 48.18 -12.41
N LEU A 34 22.69 46.87 -12.60
CA LEU A 34 21.60 45.89 -12.59
C LEU A 34 20.78 45.90 -11.28
N LEU A 35 21.35 46.40 -10.18
CA LEU A 35 20.69 46.59 -8.90
C LEU A 35 19.52 47.60 -8.96
N SER A 36 19.57 48.61 -9.83
CA SER A 36 18.50 49.61 -9.99
C SER A 36 17.48 49.25 -11.07
N LEU A 37 17.59 48.05 -11.65
CA LEU A 37 16.70 47.58 -12.73
C LEU A 37 15.23 47.72 -12.33
N LYS A 38 14.43 48.35 -13.19
CA LYS A 38 12.98 48.43 -13.05
C LYS A 38 12.31 47.34 -13.86
N LYS A 39 11.08 46.99 -13.47
CA LYS A 39 10.27 45.95 -14.15
C LYS A 39 10.09 46.23 -15.64
N GLU A 40 9.85 47.49 -16.00
CA GLU A 40 9.63 47.94 -17.39
C GLU A 40 10.85 47.71 -18.30
N ASP A 41 12.06 47.65 -17.74
CA ASP A 41 13.29 47.46 -18.49
C ASP A 41 13.63 45.99 -18.76
N TRP A 42 12.88 45.04 -18.15
CA TRP A 42 13.19 43.60 -18.22
C TRP A 42 13.20 43.06 -19.66
N ASP A 43 12.23 43.44 -20.48
CA ASP A 43 12.12 42.95 -21.87
C ASP A 43 13.37 43.28 -22.70
N ARG A 44 14.06 44.38 -22.38
CA ARG A 44 15.31 44.79 -23.04
C ARG A 44 16.54 44.13 -22.43
N ILE A 45 16.58 43.97 -21.10
CA ILE A 45 17.81 43.65 -20.36
C ILE A 45 17.89 42.17 -19.93
N GLY A 46 16.76 41.49 -19.74
CA GLY A 46 16.69 40.15 -19.14
C GLY A 46 17.05 39.00 -20.08
N CYS A 47 17.00 39.20 -21.40
CA CYS A 47 17.21 38.15 -22.40
C CYS A 47 18.55 37.38 -22.25
N PRO A 48 19.71 38.03 -22.04
CA PRO A 48 20.98 37.35 -21.75
C PRO A 48 20.92 36.40 -20.54
N ILE A 49 20.24 36.80 -19.46
CA ILE A 49 20.11 35.99 -18.24
C ILE A 49 19.23 34.77 -18.52
N VAL A 50 18.06 34.98 -19.13
CA VAL A 50 17.12 33.90 -19.46
C VAL A 50 17.78 32.87 -20.39
N ASN A 51 18.52 33.33 -21.40
CA ASN A 51 19.21 32.44 -22.35
C ASN A 51 20.32 31.64 -21.68
N ALA A 52 21.14 32.25 -20.81
CA ALA A 52 22.17 31.54 -20.07
C ALA A 52 21.57 30.43 -19.18
N VAL A 53 20.44 30.70 -18.51
CA VAL A 53 19.77 29.70 -17.68
C VAL A 53 19.15 28.59 -18.53
N LYS A 54 18.55 28.91 -19.67
CA LYS A 54 18.04 27.91 -20.63
C LYS A 54 19.15 27.02 -21.14
N GLU A 55 20.29 27.59 -21.54
CA GLU A 55 21.46 26.85 -22.02
C GLU A 55 21.93 25.80 -21.00
N ILE A 56 22.09 26.21 -19.73
CA ILE A 56 22.51 25.32 -18.63
C ILE A 56 21.50 24.18 -18.40
N CYS A 57 20.20 24.48 -18.50
CA CYS A 57 19.11 23.53 -18.23
C CYS A 57 18.78 22.62 -19.43
N GLU A 58 19.07 23.04 -20.66
CA GLU A 58 18.78 22.30 -21.89
C GLU A 58 19.94 21.38 -22.27
N HIS A 59 21.20 21.76 -22.01
CA HIS A 59 22.38 20.92 -22.31
C HIS A 59 22.48 19.65 -21.43
N SER A 60 21.70 19.55 -20.36
CA SER A 60 21.64 18.36 -19.48
C SER A 60 20.75 17.24 -20.04
N LEU A 61 20.85 16.93 -21.34
CA LEU A 61 19.95 16.04 -22.09
C LEU A 61 19.89 14.57 -21.60
N ARG A 62 20.79 14.13 -20.70
CA ARG A 62 20.89 12.72 -20.30
C ARG A 62 20.19 12.35 -18.98
N ASP A 63 19.77 13.33 -18.15
CA ASP A 63 19.08 13.03 -16.88
C ASP A 63 18.11 14.16 -16.49
N SER A 64 16.83 13.82 -16.31
CA SER A 64 15.79 14.76 -15.87
C SER A 64 16.06 15.29 -14.47
N LYS A 65 16.78 14.54 -13.63
CA LYS A 65 17.16 14.96 -12.27
C LYS A 65 18.24 16.04 -12.28
N ASP A 66 19.21 15.96 -13.20
CA ASP A 66 20.26 16.99 -13.32
C ASP A 66 19.65 18.34 -13.74
N ARG A 67 18.67 18.32 -14.66
CA ARG A 67 17.95 19.54 -15.08
C ARG A 67 17.27 20.24 -13.90
N VAL A 68 16.44 19.51 -13.13
CA VAL A 68 15.72 20.09 -11.98
C VAL A 68 16.69 20.59 -10.92
N HIS A 69 17.76 19.84 -10.66
CA HIS A 69 18.81 20.23 -9.73
C HIS A 69 19.47 21.57 -10.12
N TRP A 70 19.82 21.75 -11.40
CA TRP A 70 20.42 23.01 -11.87
C TRP A 70 19.46 24.20 -11.82
N ARG A 71 18.17 24.00 -12.12
CA ARG A 71 17.15 25.06 -11.98
C ARG A 71 17.06 25.56 -10.55
N LYS A 72 16.96 24.63 -9.58
CA LYS A 72 16.94 24.95 -8.15
C LYS A 72 18.20 25.66 -7.70
N ARG A 73 19.36 25.12 -8.09
CA ARG A 73 20.65 25.70 -7.76
C ARG A 73 20.84 27.13 -8.28
N ILE A 74 20.44 27.41 -9.52
CA ILE A 74 20.54 28.75 -10.09
C ILE A 74 19.68 29.73 -9.29
N LEU A 75 18.44 29.36 -8.96
CA LEU A 75 17.59 30.20 -8.11
C LEU A 75 18.15 30.39 -6.70
N CYS A 76 18.74 29.37 -6.09
CA CYS A 76 19.48 29.53 -4.83
C CYS A 76 20.57 30.59 -4.99
N ILE A 77 21.44 30.50 -6.00
CA ILE A 77 22.55 31.45 -6.21
C ILE A 77 22.01 32.89 -6.37
N VAL A 78 20.99 33.07 -7.21
CA VAL A 78 20.39 34.38 -7.50
C VAL A 78 19.76 34.98 -6.25
N TRP A 79 18.94 34.20 -5.52
CA TRP A 79 18.28 34.71 -4.31
C TRP A 79 19.29 34.98 -3.19
N SER A 80 20.28 34.11 -3.00
CA SER A 80 21.35 34.32 -2.03
C SER A 80 22.17 35.58 -2.32
N LYS A 81 22.42 35.90 -3.61
CA LYS A 81 23.08 37.16 -4.01
C LYS A 81 22.25 38.39 -3.62
N ILE A 82 20.93 38.31 -3.70
CA ILE A 82 20.02 39.38 -3.28
C ILE A 82 20.03 39.55 -1.75
N LEU A 83 20.00 38.44 -1.01
CA LEU A 83 20.08 38.44 0.46
C LEU A 83 21.42 39.00 0.94
N GLU A 84 22.53 38.65 0.28
CA GLU A 84 23.86 39.21 0.55
C GLU A 84 23.86 40.74 0.54
N VAL A 85 23.34 41.37 -0.52
CA VAL A 85 23.35 42.84 -0.65
C VAL A 85 22.57 43.51 0.51
N ARG A 86 21.60 42.79 1.09
CA ARG A 86 20.84 43.24 2.27
C ARG A 86 21.67 43.17 3.56
N ASN A 87 22.60 42.22 3.68
CA ASN A 87 23.38 41.99 4.90
C ASN A 87 24.80 42.51 4.72
N ARG A 88 25.18 43.52 5.51
CA ARG A 88 26.57 44.01 5.58
C ARG A 88 27.43 43.07 6.44
N GLU A 89 27.46 41.78 6.11
CA GLU A 89 28.35 40.81 6.75
C GLU A 89 29.81 40.99 6.31
N ASP A 90 30.74 40.64 7.20
CA ASP A 90 32.18 40.69 6.94
C ASP A 90 32.59 39.69 5.84
N ILE A 91 33.36 40.17 4.87
CA ILE A 91 33.86 39.41 3.72
C ILE A 91 34.72 38.21 4.19
N ASP A 92 35.48 38.37 5.28
CA ASP A 92 36.37 37.31 5.79
C ASP A 92 35.61 36.12 6.40
N ILE A 93 34.46 36.39 7.01
CA ILE A 93 33.56 35.36 7.54
C ILE A 93 32.89 34.64 6.37
N ARG A 94 32.40 35.41 5.40
CA ARG A 94 31.70 34.87 4.23
C ARG A 94 32.59 34.02 3.34
N TRP A 95 33.83 34.42 3.10
CA TRP A 95 34.79 33.62 2.32
C TRP A 95 35.04 32.24 2.96
N LYS A 96 35.04 32.14 4.29
CA LYS A 96 35.26 30.87 5.01
C LYS A 96 34.01 30.01 5.12
N GLU A 97 32.84 30.64 5.29
CA GLU A 97 31.62 29.94 5.70
C GLU A 97 30.55 29.80 4.61
N ASP A 98 30.66 30.51 3.48
CA ASP A 98 29.69 30.46 2.39
C ASP A 98 30.22 29.63 1.19
N PRO A 99 29.67 28.43 0.93
CA PRO A 99 30.05 27.62 -0.23
C PRO A 99 29.73 28.27 -1.58
N LEU A 100 28.87 29.29 -1.63
CA LEU A 100 28.50 30.03 -2.84
C LEU A 100 29.33 31.30 -3.06
N PHE A 101 30.23 31.66 -2.13
CA PHE A 101 30.99 32.90 -2.14
C PHE A 101 31.67 33.19 -3.49
N ALA A 102 32.37 32.21 -4.06
CA ALA A 102 33.10 32.40 -5.33
C ALA A 102 32.17 32.73 -6.51
N VAL A 103 30.98 32.13 -6.54
CA VAL A 103 30.00 32.36 -7.61
C VAL A 103 29.29 33.69 -7.40
N GLN A 104 28.86 34.00 -6.18
CA GLN A 104 28.14 35.24 -5.86
C GLN A 104 28.98 36.49 -6.15
N ASN A 105 30.27 36.48 -5.77
CA ASN A 105 31.18 37.59 -6.04
C ASN A 105 31.51 37.78 -7.53
N SER A 106 31.28 36.74 -8.35
CA SER A 106 31.47 36.82 -9.80
C SER A 106 30.29 37.48 -10.52
N LEU A 107 29.13 37.57 -9.86
CA LEU A 107 27.90 38.17 -10.38
C LEU A 107 27.80 39.64 -9.98
N PRO A 108 27.25 40.51 -10.87
CA PRO A 108 26.89 41.88 -10.50
C PRO A 108 25.83 41.88 -9.39
N ASP A 109 25.72 42.99 -8.66
CA ASP A 109 24.65 43.17 -7.67
C ASP A 109 23.29 43.32 -8.38
N ILE A 110 22.28 42.64 -7.82
CA ILE A 110 20.95 42.49 -8.43
C ILE A 110 19.86 42.70 -7.38
N ASN A 111 18.63 42.99 -7.84
CA ASN A 111 17.46 43.18 -6.99
C ASN A 111 16.40 42.07 -7.19
N HIS A 112 15.31 42.14 -6.42
CA HIS A 112 14.22 41.15 -6.47
C HIS A 112 13.47 41.12 -7.81
N ILE A 113 13.53 42.20 -8.61
CA ILE A 113 12.88 42.23 -9.94
C ILE A 113 13.53 41.18 -10.84
N VAL A 114 14.86 41.06 -10.82
CA VAL A 114 15.58 40.03 -11.58
C VAL A 114 15.12 38.62 -11.18
N LEU A 115 14.92 38.37 -9.88
CA LEU A 115 14.44 37.07 -9.39
C LEU A 115 13.02 36.78 -9.90
N PHE A 116 12.07 37.69 -9.69
CA PHE A 116 10.67 37.47 -10.06
C PHE A 116 10.49 37.33 -11.57
N GLU A 117 11.15 38.18 -12.34
CA GLU A 117 11.11 38.12 -13.79
C GLU A 117 11.80 36.87 -14.37
N LEU A 118 12.86 36.37 -13.73
CA LEU A 118 13.48 35.09 -14.08
C LEU A 118 12.55 33.92 -13.80
N VAL A 119 11.91 33.90 -12.63
CA VAL A 119 10.93 32.86 -12.25
C VAL A 119 9.75 32.87 -13.22
N LYS A 120 9.26 34.07 -13.59
CA LYS A 120 8.19 34.27 -14.59
C LYS A 120 8.59 33.73 -15.96
N SER A 121 9.76 34.12 -16.46
CA SER A 121 10.23 33.81 -17.82
C SER A 121 10.53 32.31 -18.03
N LEU A 122 10.82 31.57 -16.96
CA LEU A 122 11.19 30.16 -17.00
C LEU A 122 10.16 29.22 -16.35
N SER A 123 9.06 29.77 -15.83
CA SER A 123 8.02 29.03 -15.10
C SER A 123 8.56 28.22 -13.92
N PHE A 124 9.43 28.84 -13.11
CA PHE A 124 10.06 28.19 -11.95
C PHE A 124 9.26 28.32 -10.65
N SER A 125 7.94 28.52 -10.72
CA SER A 125 7.05 28.79 -9.58
C SER A 125 7.16 27.73 -8.47
N THR A 126 7.20 26.43 -8.83
CA THR A 126 7.42 25.33 -7.86
C THR A 126 8.74 25.45 -7.12
N ILE A 127 9.83 25.74 -7.83
CA ILE A 127 11.17 25.86 -7.24
C ILE A 127 11.26 27.13 -6.38
N TYR A 128 10.65 28.23 -6.83
CA TYR A 128 10.55 29.46 -6.06
C TYR A 128 9.84 29.20 -4.72
N VAL A 129 8.70 28.52 -4.73
CA VAL A 129 7.98 28.16 -3.49
C VAL A 129 8.78 27.18 -2.65
N GLU A 130 9.41 26.18 -3.26
CA GLU A 130 10.34 25.31 -2.55
C GLU A 130 11.36 26.13 -1.79
N LEU A 131 12.04 27.12 -2.39
CA LEU A 131 13.02 27.96 -1.68
C LEU A 131 12.36 28.93 -0.69
N LEU A 132 11.20 29.49 -1.00
CA LEU A 132 10.44 30.39 -0.12
C LEU A 132 10.07 29.73 1.22
N LEU A 133 9.81 28.41 1.19
CA LEU A 133 9.56 27.64 2.41
C LEU A 133 10.81 27.48 3.32
N CYS A 134 12.02 27.87 2.87
CA CYS A 134 13.25 27.75 3.67
C CYS A 134 13.35 28.86 4.70
N PHE A 135 12.62 29.95 4.48
CA PHE A 135 12.53 31.10 5.36
C PHE A 135 11.62 30.81 6.55
N GLN A 136 11.88 31.52 7.65
CA GLN A 136 10.99 31.53 8.81
C GLN A 136 9.63 32.15 8.44
N PRO A 137 8.54 31.84 9.17
CA PRO A 137 7.20 32.28 8.79
C PRO A 137 7.04 33.79 8.57
N ALA A 138 7.68 34.63 9.38
CA ALA A 138 7.63 36.09 9.23
C ALA A 138 8.35 36.56 7.95
N GLU A 139 9.56 36.06 7.72
CA GLU A 139 10.38 36.38 6.54
C GLU A 139 9.71 35.93 5.25
N ARG A 140 9.06 34.76 5.28
CA ARG A 140 8.27 34.24 4.18
C ARG A 140 7.17 35.21 3.75
N CYS A 141 6.52 35.87 4.71
CA CYS A 141 5.47 36.84 4.43
C CYS A 141 6.04 38.12 3.81
N GLU A 142 7.20 38.59 4.27
CA GLU A 142 7.88 39.76 3.70
C GLU A 142 8.35 39.51 2.27
N GLU A 143 9.00 38.37 1.99
CA GLU A 143 9.43 38.02 0.63
C GLU A 143 8.24 37.82 -0.31
N LEU A 144 7.12 37.27 0.18
CA LEU A 144 5.88 37.17 -0.60
C LEU A 144 5.24 38.54 -0.85
N LYS A 145 5.34 39.48 0.09
CA LYS A 145 4.86 40.85 -0.08
C LYS A 145 5.64 41.57 -1.18
N LEU A 146 6.95 41.39 -1.26
CA LEU A 146 7.77 41.90 -2.37
C LEU A 146 7.30 41.38 -3.74
N LEU A 147 6.91 40.10 -3.82
CA LEU A 147 6.33 39.53 -5.05
C LEU A 147 4.99 40.19 -5.38
N VAL A 148 4.09 40.35 -4.40
CA VAL A 148 2.79 41.00 -4.61
C VAL A 148 2.95 42.46 -5.04
N ASP A 149 3.88 43.21 -4.44
CA ASP A 149 4.18 44.59 -4.83
C ASP A 149 4.73 44.66 -6.28
N HIS A 150 5.57 43.71 -6.68
CA HIS A 150 6.04 43.58 -8.06
C HIS A 150 4.91 43.28 -9.06
N VAL A 151 3.97 42.39 -8.69
CA VAL A 151 2.82 42.03 -9.53
C VAL A 151 1.84 43.21 -9.65
N THR A 152 1.61 43.95 -8.57
CA THR A 152 0.62 45.06 -8.51
C THR A 152 1.09 46.37 -9.15
N SER A 153 2.40 46.61 -9.27
CA SER A 153 2.93 47.88 -9.78
C SER A 153 2.64 48.12 -11.28
N SER A 154 2.60 47.06 -12.08
CA SER A 154 2.21 47.08 -13.50
C SER A 154 1.79 45.68 -13.94
N SER A 155 0.55 45.30 -13.63
CA SER A 155 0.09 43.91 -13.78
C SER A 155 -0.09 43.50 -15.25
N THR A 156 0.64 42.46 -15.66
CA THR A 156 0.40 41.72 -16.91
C THR A 156 -0.27 40.37 -16.61
N GLU A 157 -0.92 39.74 -17.61
CA GLU A 157 -1.48 38.39 -17.41
C GLU A 157 -0.45 37.36 -16.94
N ALA A 158 0.81 37.48 -17.40
CA ALA A 158 1.91 36.62 -16.97
C ALA A 158 2.26 36.82 -15.49
N ASP A 159 2.18 38.05 -14.98
CA ASP A 159 2.41 38.35 -13.56
C ASP A 159 1.29 37.79 -12.68
N VAL A 160 0.05 37.92 -13.14
CA VAL A 160 -1.10 37.31 -12.45
C VAL A 160 -0.93 35.80 -12.41
N LYS A 161 -0.58 35.18 -13.55
CA LYS A 161 -0.33 33.73 -13.62
C LYS A 161 0.76 33.29 -12.64
N LEU A 162 1.88 34.02 -12.57
CA LEU A 162 2.95 33.76 -11.60
C LEU A 162 2.43 33.79 -10.16
N LEU A 163 1.68 34.83 -9.78
CA LEU A 163 1.12 34.93 -8.43
C LEU A 163 0.20 33.75 -8.10
N LEU A 164 -0.66 33.34 -9.05
CA LEU A 164 -1.59 32.23 -8.85
C LEU A 164 -0.89 30.87 -8.78
N GLU A 165 0.18 30.67 -9.57
CA GLU A 165 1.02 29.47 -9.48
C GLU A 165 1.75 29.41 -8.14
N VAL A 166 2.35 30.52 -7.69
CA VAL A 166 3.01 30.60 -6.38
C VAL A 166 2.01 30.33 -5.26
N TRP A 167 0.80 30.89 -5.32
CA TRP A 167 -0.26 30.58 -4.36
C TRP A 167 -0.60 29.07 -4.38
N TRP A 168 -0.83 28.49 -5.55
CA TRP A 168 -1.17 27.08 -5.66
C TRP A 168 -0.07 26.15 -5.12
N GLU A 169 1.20 26.44 -5.42
CA GLU A 169 2.32 25.67 -4.90
C GLU A 169 2.47 25.84 -3.37
N LEU A 170 2.15 27.01 -2.81
CA LEU A 170 2.11 27.21 -1.36
C LEU A 170 1.04 26.35 -0.69
N LEU A 171 -0.13 26.17 -1.31
CA LEU A 171 -1.21 25.33 -0.79
C LEU A 171 -0.84 23.83 -0.77
N LYS A 172 0.02 23.36 -1.67
CA LYS A 172 0.46 21.96 -1.70
C LYS A 172 1.23 21.56 -0.43
N ASN A 173 1.93 22.52 0.19
CA ASN A 173 2.64 22.49 1.47
C ASN A 173 3.40 21.20 1.86
N LYS A 174 3.71 20.33 0.90
CA LYS A 174 4.49 19.11 1.11
C LYS A 174 5.80 19.26 0.37
N ARG A 175 6.80 19.75 1.09
CA ARG A 175 8.19 19.55 0.68
C ARG A 175 8.46 18.06 0.64
N GLY A 176 9.16 17.61 -0.39
CA GLY A 176 9.83 16.31 -0.33
C GLY A 176 10.90 16.30 0.79
N CYS A 177 11.71 15.25 0.83
CA CYS A 177 12.88 15.23 1.72
C CYS A 177 13.80 16.44 1.44
N LEU A 178 14.19 17.18 2.49
CA LEU A 178 15.10 18.33 2.38
C LEU A 178 16.42 17.88 1.76
N ASP A 179 16.72 18.40 0.57
CA ASP A 179 17.98 18.11 -0.09
C ASP A 179 19.12 18.96 0.49
N ALA A 180 20.36 18.69 0.05
CA ALA A 180 21.52 19.43 0.53
C ALA A 180 21.49 20.93 0.14
N LEU A 181 20.78 21.30 -0.94
CA LEU A 181 20.62 22.70 -1.35
C LEU A 181 19.62 23.41 -0.43
N ASP A 182 18.53 22.74 -0.04
CA ASP A 182 17.54 23.28 0.90
C ASP A 182 18.19 23.62 2.24
N GLN A 183 19.00 22.70 2.77
CA GLN A 183 19.71 22.89 4.04
C GLN A 183 20.69 24.06 3.98
N LEU A 184 21.44 24.17 2.87
CA LEU A 184 22.38 25.28 2.64
C LEU A 184 21.64 26.61 2.55
N PHE A 185 20.55 26.66 1.78
CA PHE A 185 19.77 27.87 1.61
C PHE A 185 19.08 28.29 2.91
N THR A 186 18.51 27.35 3.67
CA THR A 186 17.95 27.62 5.01
C THR A 186 19.00 28.22 5.97
N ALA A 187 20.23 27.70 5.95
CA ALA A 187 21.32 28.26 6.76
C ALA A 187 21.65 29.71 6.37
N GLN A 188 21.66 30.01 5.06
CA GLN A 188 21.88 31.37 4.57
C GLN A 188 20.73 32.33 4.91
N CYS A 189 19.47 31.91 4.74
CA CYS A 189 18.31 32.69 5.16
C CYS A 189 18.40 33.05 6.65
N SER A 190 18.79 32.09 7.49
CA SER A 190 18.92 32.29 8.94
C SER A 190 20.04 33.26 9.31
N ARG A 191 21.20 33.20 8.64
CA ARG A 191 22.34 34.11 8.87
C ARG A 191 22.02 35.54 8.47
N SER A 192 21.37 35.71 7.32
CA SER A 192 21.02 37.01 6.75
C SER A 192 20.31 37.92 7.75
N MET A 193 19.45 37.35 8.59
CA MET A 193 18.55 38.11 9.43
C MET A 193 18.98 38.22 10.90
N MET A 194 20.07 37.54 11.31
CA MET A 194 20.64 37.75 12.67
C MET A 194 21.30 39.13 12.83
N SER A 195 21.66 39.81 11.74
CA SER A 195 22.37 41.10 11.77
C SER A 195 21.51 42.31 12.15
N THR A 196 20.17 42.21 12.14
CA THR A 196 19.27 43.34 12.46
C THR A 196 18.89 43.43 13.94
N THR A 197 19.42 42.54 14.79
CA THR A 197 19.03 42.45 16.21
C THR A 197 20.24 42.47 17.13
N GLU A 198 21.11 43.49 17.03
CA GLU A 198 21.87 43.89 18.21
C GLU A 198 20.89 44.53 19.21
N PRO A 199 20.70 43.97 20.41
CA PRO A 199 19.89 44.62 21.42
C PRO A 199 20.69 45.83 21.93
N SER A 200 20.30 47.04 21.53
CA SER A 200 20.79 48.24 22.22
C SER A 200 20.37 48.12 23.70
N PRO A 201 21.31 48.07 24.65
CA PRO A 201 20.95 48.06 26.05
C PRO A 201 20.63 49.51 26.42
N LEU A 202 19.34 49.85 26.44
CA LEU A 202 18.69 51.01 27.10
C LEU A 202 17.62 51.65 26.19
N ALA A 203 16.38 51.14 26.23
CA ALA A 203 15.19 52.01 26.15
C ALA A 203 13.93 51.31 26.67
N SER A 204 13.50 51.82 27.82
CA SER A 204 12.26 51.63 28.56
C SER A 204 10.95 51.35 27.79
N LYS A 205 10.20 50.37 28.31
CA LYS A 205 8.73 50.36 28.53
C LYS A 205 7.93 51.41 27.74
N ARG A 206 7.67 51.14 26.47
CA ARG A 206 6.44 51.55 25.78
C ARG A 206 5.87 50.28 25.17
N PHE A 207 4.68 49.87 25.60
CA PHE A 207 3.86 48.95 24.82
C PHE A 207 3.55 49.68 23.50
N LYS A 208 4.40 49.50 22.50
CA LYS A 208 3.96 49.57 21.11
C LYS A 208 3.02 48.36 20.93
N PRO A 209 1.86 48.51 20.28
CA PRO A 209 1.17 47.34 19.77
C PRO A 209 2.20 46.55 18.94
N ASP A 210 2.28 45.24 19.19
CA ASP A 210 3.07 44.36 18.34
C ASP A 210 2.68 44.66 16.89
N PRO A 211 3.64 44.78 15.95
CA PRO A 211 3.31 44.98 14.55
C PRO A 211 2.29 43.93 14.14
N GLU A 212 1.19 44.35 13.52
CA GLU A 212 0.14 43.44 13.06
C GLU A 212 0.80 42.32 12.24
N SER A 213 0.84 41.12 12.81
CA SER A 213 1.55 40.01 12.20
C SER A 213 0.82 39.64 10.91
N THR A 214 1.40 40.04 9.78
CA THR A 214 0.85 39.78 8.45
C THR A 214 1.20 38.34 8.08
N CYS A 215 0.21 37.55 7.64
CA CYS A 215 0.46 36.18 7.17
C CYS A 215 0.38 36.04 5.64
N VAL A 216 0.85 34.90 5.14
CA VAL A 216 0.78 34.51 3.73
C VAL A 216 -0.64 34.65 3.16
N VAL A 217 -1.66 34.18 3.87
CA VAL A 217 -3.06 34.27 3.42
C VAL A 217 -3.51 35.71 3.26
N HIS A 218 -3.19 36.58 4.23
CA HIS A 218 -3.52 38.00 4.14
C HIS A 218 -2.86 38.65 2.91
N VAL A 219 -1.56 38.42 2.69
CA VAL A 219 -0.80 38.97 1.55
C VAL A 219 -1.41 38.55 0.21
N LEU A 220 -1.77 37.27 0.07
CA LEU A 220 -2.32 36.72 -1.18
C LEU A 220 -3.72 37.27 -1.50
N PHE A 221 -4.62 37.31 -0.51
CA PHE A 221 -5.98 37.83 -0.69
C PHE A 221 -5.98 39.33 -1.01
N GLU A 222 -5.18 40.11 -0.29
CA GLU A 222 -5.03 41.55 -0.53
C GLU A 222 -4.37 41.83 -1.88
N GLY A 223 -3.36 41.05 -2.26
CA GLY A 223 -2.72 41.11 -3.57
C GLY A 223 -3.73 40.86 -4.70
N LEU A 224 -4.51 39.79 -4.61
CA LEU A 224 -5.55 39.48 -5.59
C LEU A 224 -6.63 40.57 -5.63
N ARG A 225 -7.05 41.11 -4.49
CA ARG A 225 -8.03 42.21 -4.43
C ARG A 225 -7.55 43.44 -5.19
N LYS A 226 -6.24 43.78 -5.12
CA LYS A 226 -5.65 44.92 -5.84
C LYS A 226 -5.60 44.71 -7.35
N ILE A 227 -5.35 43.48 -7.80
CA ILE A 227 -5.21 43.17 -9.25
C ILE A 227 -6.50 42.73 -9.92
N LYS A 228 -7.61 42.56 -9.18
CA LYS A 228 -8.87 41.95 -9.69
C LYS A 228 -9.40 42.57 -10.99
N GLU A 229 -9.23 43.88 -11.18
CA GLU A 229 -9.69 44.62 -12.37
C GLU A 229 -8.74 44.49 -13.58
N HIS A 230 -7.53 43.95 -13.39
CA HIS A 230 -6.54 43.73 -14.44
C HIS A 230 -6.65 42.33 -15.08
N LEU A 231 -7.49 41.44 -14.54
CA LEU A 231 -7.71 40.11 -15.11
C LEU A 231 -8.66 40.21 -16.30
N THR A 232 -8.18 39.84 -17.49
CA THR A 232 -8.96 39.83 -18.73
C THR A 232 -9.40 38.44 -19.19
N SER A 233 -8.84 37.39 -18.59
CA SER A 233 -9.06 35.99 -18.99
C SER A 233 -9.92 35.23 -17.98
N SER A 234 -11.00 34.62 -18.44
CA SER A 234 -11.86 33.72 -17.66
C SER A 234 -11.07 32.57 -17.02
N GLU A 235 -10.06 32.02 -17.72
CA GLU A 235 -9.22 30.94 -17.18
C GLU A 235 -8.45 31.37 -15.92
N LEU A 236 -7.91 32.60 -15.93
CA LEU A 236 -7.20 33.16 -14.78
C LEU A 236 -8.17 33.46 -13.64
N CYS A 237 -9.39 33.91 -13.94
CA CYS A 237 -10.44 34.08 -12.94
C CYS A 237 -10.82 32.75 -12.29
N TYR A 238 -10.96 31.66 -13.07
CA TYR A 238 -11.23 30.33 -12.51
C TYR A 238 -10.09 29.83 -11.64
N PHE A 239 -8.85 30.00 -12.08
CA PHE A 239 -7.68 29.60 -11.30
C PHE A 239 -7.58 30.39 -9.98
N ALA A 240 -7.76 31.71 -10.04
CA ALA A 240 -7.73 32.58 -8.86
C ALA A 240 -8.86 32.24 -7.89
N LEU A 241 -10.08 32.03 -8.39
CA LEU A 241 -11.22 31.70 -7.54
C LEU A 241 -11.06 30.30 -6.91
N SER A 242 -10.53 29.32 -7.65
CA SER A 242 -10.15 28.03 -7.06
C SER A 242 -9.15 28.18 -5.93
N ASN A 243 -8.10 28.99 -6.09
CA ASN A 243 -7.13 29.23 -5.02
C ASN A 243 -7.77 29.89 -3.80
N CYS A 244 -8.65 30.88 -3.99
CA CYS A 244 -9.39 31.50 -2.88
C CYS A 244 -10.24 30.47 -2.13
N LEU A 245 -11.04 29.69 -2.85
CA LEU A 245 -11.95 28.70 -2.29
C LEU A 245 -11.20 27.56 -1.60
N ASP A 246 -10.14 27.04 -2.22
CA ASP A 246 -9.30 26.01 -1.61
C ASP A 246 -8.59 26.53 -0.35
N THR A 247 -8.14 27.78 -0.34
CA THR A 247 -7.55 28.40 0.87
C THR A 247 -8.59 28.59 1.98
N LEU A 248 -9.80 29.08 1.63
CA LEU A 248 -10.91 29.19 2.57
C LEU A 248 -11.23 27.82 3.19
N TYR A 249 -11.27 26.80 2.35
CA TYR A 249 -11.55 25.43 2.76
C TYR A 249 -10.48 24.90 3.71
N THR A 250 -9.22 24.84 3.28
CA THR A 250 -8.14 24.19 4.04
C THR A 250 -7.66 24.97 5.25
N SER A 251 -7.82 26.30 5.25
CA SER A 251 -7.34 27.15 6.35
C SER A 251 -8.39 27.39 7.44
N TYR A 252 -9.69 27.32 7.11
CA TYR A 252 -10.76 27.69 8.04
C TYR A 252 -11.88 26.65 8.21
N LEU A 253 -12.21 25.87 7.17
CA LEU A 253 -13.34 24.93 7.19
C LEU A 253 -12.93 23.47 7.41
N LEU A 254 -11.67 23.13 7.19
CA LEU A 254 -11.14 21.79 7.33
C LEU A 254 -10.32 21.67 8.63
N ASP A 255 -10.82 20.89 9.58
CA ASP A 255 -10.12 20.65 10.85
C ASP A 255 -9.17 19.44 10.77
N ASN A 256 -9.55 18.39 10.03
CA ASN A 256 -8.80 17.15 9.92
C ASN A 256 -8.61 16.76 8.44
N ALA A 257 -7.51 16.06 8.14
CA ALA A 257 -7.28 15.55 6.79
C ALA A 257 -8.43 14.61 6.36
N THR A 258 -8.99 14.84 5.18
CA THR A 258 -10.07 14.01 4.64
C THR A 258 -9.48 12.76 4.01
N ASP A 259 -9.83 11.59 4.55
CA ASP A 259 -9.41 10.32 3.96
C ASP A 259 -10.42 9.86 2.89
N LEU A 260 -9.99 9.89 1.63
CA LEU A 260 -10.76 9.36 0.52
C LEU A 260 -10.46 7.87 0.30
N SER A 261 -11.47 7.13 -0.16
CA SER A 261 -11.26 5.75 -0.59
C SER A 261 -10.25 5.68 -1.73
N ILE A 262 -9.52 4.58 -1.80
CA ILE A 262 -8.48 4.38 -2.83
C ILE A 262 -9.05 4.46 -4.25
N GLU A 263 -10.29 4.04 -4.45
CA GLU A 263 -11.03 4.11 -5.72
C GLU A 263 -11.23 5.57 -6.16
N ILE A 264 -11.70 6.44 -5.25
CA ILE A 264 -11.91 7.87 -5.55
C ILE A 264 -10.56 8.57 -5.76
N LYS A 265 -9.54 8.27 -4.95
CA LYS A 265 -8.18 8.81 -5.11
C LYS A 265 -7.62 8.48 -6.51
N LEU A 266 -7.73 7.23 -6.94
CA LEU A 266 -7.25 6.78 -8.24
C LEU A 266 -8.02 7.44 -9.38
N GLN A 267 -9.34 7.55 -9.30
CA GLN A 267 -10.15 8.24 -10.31
C GLN A 267 -9.77 9.72 -10.45
N ASN A 268 -9.56 10.42 -9.34
CA ASN A 268 -9.14 11.83 -9.35
C ASN A 268 -7.77 12.02 -9.99
N ILE A 269 -6.79 11.18 -9.63
CA ILE A 269 -5.45 11.23 -10.24
C ILE A 269 -5.52 10.90 -11.72
N SER A 270 -6.25 9.85 -12.08
CA SER A 270 -6.43 9.43 -13.48
C SER A 270 -7.01 10.57 -14.32
N ARG A 271 -8.02 11.25 -13.79
CA ARG A 271 -8.64 12.42 -14.43
C ARG A 271 -7.63 13.54 -14.64
N THR A 272 -6.89 13.94 -13.60
CA THR A 272 -5.88 15.01 -13.69
C THR A 272 -4.78 14.70 -14.69
N VAL A 273 -4.26 13.46 -14.67
CA VAL A 273 -3.20 13.02 -15.59
C VAL A 273 -3.72 12.98 -17.04
N SER A 274 -4.93 12.46 -17.26
CA SER A 274 -5.55 12.38 -18.59
C SER A 274 -5.80 13.77 -19.18
N LEU A 275 -6.23 14.72 -18.36
CA LEU A 275 -6.42 16.11 -18.78
C LEU A 275 -5.11 16.82 -19.14
N LYS A 276 -4.01 16.55 -18.42
CA LYS A 276 -2.68 17.06 -18.77
C LYS A 276 -2.17 16.46 -20.09
N LYS A 277 -2.36 15.15 -20.30
CA LYS A 277 -1.98 14.44 -21.53
C LYS A 277 -2.65 14.95 -22.80
N ARG A 278 -3.86 15.50 -22.70
CA ARG A 278 -4.56 16.10 -23.86
C ARG A 278 -3.95 17.42 -24.31
N LYS A 279 -3.21 18.11 -23.44
CA LYS A 279 -2.59 19.42 -23.73
C LYS A 279 -1.13 19.32 -24.17
N GLU A 280 -0.41 18.29 -23.73
CA GLU A 280 1.03 18.12 -23.96
C GLU A 280 1.35 16.69 -24.43
N VAL A 281 2.31 16.54 -25.35
CA VAL A 281 2.80 15.22 -25.79
C VAL A 281 3.73 14.67 -24.71
N ILE A 282 3.17 13.86 -23.81
CA ILE A 282 3.86 13.26 -22.67
C ILE A 282 4.77 12.10 -23.13
N ASP A 283 6.07 12.17 -22.83
CA ASP A 283 7.04 11.07 -22.98
C ASP A 283 6.95 10.09 -21.77
N GLY A 284 7.38 8.83 -21.90
CA GLY A 284 7.12 7.78 -20.91
C GLY A 284 7.67 8.04 -19.49
N CYS A 285 8.80 8.75 -19.35
CA CYS A 285 9.37 9.15 -18.05
C CYS A 285 8.57 10.27 -17.35
N ASP A 286 7.67 10.94 -18.07
CA ASP A 286 6.86 12.05 -17.57
C ASP A 286 5.60 11.54 -16.83
N LEU A 287 5.15 10.30 -17.06
CA LEU A 287 3.93 9.78 -16.42
C LEU A 287 4.05 9.67 -14.89
N ILE A 288 5.16 9.16 -14.37
CA ILE A 288 5.37 9.02 -12.91
C ILE A 288 5.40 10.38 -12.24
N GLN A 289 6.08 11.35 -12.87
CA GLN A 289 6.14 12.71 -12.35
C GLN A 289 4.77 13.36 -12.37
N ASN A 290 3.99 13.15 -13.44
CA ASN A 290 2.61 13.63 -13.53
C ASN A 290 1.68 12.99 -12.49
N ILE A 291 1.85 11.69 -12.17
CA ILE A 291 1.10 11.03 -11.10
C ILE A 291 1.46 11.63 -9.74
N ARG A 292 2.75 11.80 -9.45
CA ARG A 292 3.20 12.46 -8.20
C ARG A 292 2.67 13.88 -8.10
N GLU A 293 2.66 14.61 -9.21
CA GLU A 293 2.13 15.96 -9.26
C GLU A 293 0.62 15.98 -8.98
N ALA A 294 -0.13 15.07 -9.60
CA ALA A 294 -1.56 14.93 -9.35
C ALA A 294 -1.86 14.50 -7.89
N GLN A 295 -0.98 13.70 -7.27
CA GLN A 295 -1.06 13.38 -5.83
C GLN A 295 -0.82 14.62 -4.97
N ARG A 296 0.17 15.48 -5.31
CA ARG A 296 0.40 16.75 -4.61
C ARG A 296 -0.81 17.69 -4.76
N ASP A 297 -1.32 17.83 -5.99
CA ASP A 297 -2.52 18.62 -6.29
C ASP A 297 -3.72 18.15 -5.45
N LEU A 298 -3.96 16.84 -5.38
CA LEU A 298 -5.06 16.27 -4.59
C LEU A 298 -4.86 16.49 -3.08
N ALA A 299 -3.65 16.23 -2.58
CA ALA A 299 -3.32 16.41 -1.16
C ALA A 299 -3.50 17.86 -0.69
N ALA A 300 -3.19 18.84 -1.56
CA ALA A 300 -3.37 20.27 -1.30
C ALA A 300 -4.82 20.66 -0.96
N THR A 301 -5.80 19.90 -1.46
CA THR A 301 -7.23 20.17 -1.26
C THR A 301 -7.86 19.35 -0.14
N LEU A 302 -7.16 18.34 0.37
CA LEU A 302 -7.68 17.38 1.37
C LEU A 302 -6.98 17.47 2.73
N THR A 303 -5.88 18.22 2.80
CA THR A 303 -5.09 18.39 4.02
C THR A 303 -5.33 19.78 4.59
N PRO A 304 -5.59 19.93 5.91
CA PRO A 304 -5.70 21.24 6.52
C PRO A 304 -4.37 22.00 6.45
N ALA A 305 -4.43 23.33 6.43
CA ALA A 305 -3.23 24.16 6.47
C ALA A 305 -2.45 23.92 7.79
N GLU A 306 -1.11 23.86 7.72
CA GLU A 306 -0.26 23.59 8.89
C GLU A 306 -0.42 24.62 10.01
N THR A 307 -0.64 25.88 9.62
CA THR A 307 -0.82 27.00 10.54
C THR A 307 -2.10 27.74 10.22
N LYS A 308 -2.92 28.00 11.24
CA LYS A 308 -4.09 28.87 11.07
C LYS A 308 -3.65 30.28 10.66
N PRO A 309 -4.37 30.95 9.75
CA PRO A 309 -4.00 32.30 9.31
C PRO A 309 -3.96 33.29 10.48
N CYS A 310 -2.86 34.04 10.61
CA CYS A 310 -2.77 35.18 11.52
C CYS A 310 -3.00 36.50 10.76
N GLY A 311 -3.76 37.44 11.32
CA GLY A 311 -4.01 38.74 10.67
C GLY A 311 -5.05 38.76 9.54
N MET A 312 -5.75 37.65 9.26
CA MET A 312 -6.98 37.66 8.46
C MET A 312 -8.02 36.73 9.08
N ALA A 313 -9.18 37.27 9.43
CA ALA A 313 -10.29 36.48 9.95
C ALA A 313 -11.08 35.80 8.82
N PHE A 314 -11.74 34.69 9.12
CA PHE A 314 -12.56 33.96 8.13
C PHE A 314 -13.59 34.87 7.42
N ILE A 315 -14.24 35.76 8.18
CA ILE A 315 -15.23 36.71 7.64
C ILE A 315 -14.60 37.70 6.66
N GLN A 316 -13.38 38.18 6.94
CA GLN A 316 -12.67 39.08 6.04
C GLN A 316 -12.31 38.36 4.74
N ALA A 317 -11.82 37.12 4.82
CA ALA A 317 -11.52 36.31 3.65
C ALA A 317 -12.78 36.02 2.81
N MET A 318 -13.93 35.77 3.44
CA MET A 318 -15.23 35.63 2.76
C MET A 318 -15.66 36.93 2.06
N GLN A 319 -15.50 38.09 2.72
CA GLN A 319 -15.84 39.39 2.14
C GLN A 319 -15.00 39.68 0.90
N VAL A 320 -13.68 39.46 0.97
CA VAL A 320 -12.79 39.63 -0.18
C VAL A 320 -13.17 38.69 -1.32
N THR A 321 -13.48 37.43 -1.01
CA THR A 321 -13.93 36.45 -2.02
C THR A 321 -15.23 36.89 -2.70
N LEU A 322 -16.22 37.35 -1.93
CA LEU A 322 -17.48 37.84 -2.45
C LEU A 322 -17.29 39.08 -3.33
N GLU A 323 -16.46 40.02 -2.89
CA GLU A 323 -16.11 41.24 -3.63
C GLU A 323 -15.49 40.90 -5.00
N ILE A 324 -14.56 39.94 -5.02
CA ILE A 324 -13.91 39.47 -6.24
C ILE A 324 -14.91 38.80 -7.19
N ILE A 325 -15.76 37.90 -6.68
CA ILE A 325 -16.78 37.23 -7.51
C ILE A 325 -17.71 38.26 -8.14
N CYS A 326 -18.25 39.19 -7.35
CA CYS A 326 -19.16 40.20 -7.87
C CYS A 326 -18.51 41.11 -8.92
N SER A 327 -17.24 41.50 -8.74
CA SER A 327 -16.50 42.27 -9.77
C SER A 327 -16.38 41.48 -11.08
N TRP A 328 -15.96 40.21 -11.01
CA TRP A 328 -15.79 39.38 -12.20
C TRP A 328 -17.11 38.95 -12.86
N GLU A 329 -18.20 38.83 -12.11
CA GLU A 329 -19.55 38.65 -12.65
C GLU A 329 -19.99 39.86 -13.47
N VAL A 330 -19.77 41.07 -12.96
CA VAL A 330 -20.09 42.33 -13.66
C VAL A 330 -19.27 42.48 -14.92
N MET A 331 -17.98 42.10 -14.88
CA MET A 331 -17.11 42.07 -16.07
C MET A 331 -17.45 40.93 -17.06
N GLY A 332 -18.35 40.01 -16.69
CA GLY A 332 -18.76 38.90 -17.54
C GLY A 332 -17.71 37.80 -17.69
N LEU A 333 -16.68 37.77 -16.84
CA LEU A 333 -15.55 36.83 -16.92
C LEU A 333 -15.87 35.44 -16.36
N LEU A 334 -16.99 35.30 -15.63
CA LEU A 334 -17.40 34.05 -14.99
C LEU A 334 -18.44 33.23 -15.80
N LYS A 335 -18.65 33.56 -17.07
CA LYS A 335 -19.55 32.80 -17.98
C LYS A 335 -18.77 31.75 -18.77
N MET A 336 -19.21 30.49 -18.74
CA MET A 336 -18.54 29.38 -19.42
C MET A 336 -19.06 29.14 -20.86
N PRO A 337 -18.18 28.76 -21.81
CA PRO A 337 -18.58 28.14 -23.08
C PRO A 337 -19.09 26.70 -22.87
N SER A 338 -20.05 26.28 -23.68
CA SER A 338 -20.89 25.08 -23.43
C SER A 338 -20.32 23.74 -23.91
N SER A 339 -19.18 23.70 -24.62
CA SER A 339 -18.78 22.49 -25.37
C SER A 339 -17.50 21.79 -24.91
N ASP A 340 -16.58 22.45 -24.21
CA ASP A 340 -15.38 21.80 -23.66
C ASP A 340 -14.85 22.53 -22.40
N PRO A 341 -14.96 21.93 -21.20
CA PRO A 341 -14.52 22.57 -19.98
C PRO A 341 -13.00 22.53 -19.84
N SER A 342 -12.40 23.68 -19.53
CA SER A 342 -10.98 23.75 -19.23
C SER A 342 -10.63 23.05 -17.91
N VAL A 343 -9.35 22.73 -17.73
CA VAL A 343 -8.83 22.15 -16.47
C VAL A 343 -9.11 23.06 -15.27
N MET A 344 -9.02 24.38 -15.45
CA MET A 344 -9.30 25.34 -14.38
C MET A 344 -10.80 25.42 -14.07
N ALA A 345 -11.68 25.32 -15.07
CA ALA A 345 -13.12 25.26 -14.84
C ALA A 345 -13.54 23.99 -14.08
N ILE A 346 -12.95 22.83 -14.40
CA ILE A 346 -13.17 21.58 -13.66
C ILE A 346 -12.70 21.74 -12.21
N ARG A 347 -11.50 22.31 -11.99
CA ARG A 347 -10.98 22.56 -10.63
C ARG A 347 -11.89 23.52 -9.86
N LEU A 348 -12.40 24.57 -10.49
CA LEU A 348 -13.33 25.51 -9.85
C LEU A 348 -14.61 24.80 -9.41
N LYS A 349 -15.18 23.95 -10.28
CA LYS A 349 -16.35 23.13 -9.94
C LYS A 349 -16.08 22.23 -8.72
N ASP A 350 -14.95 21.53 -8.70
CA ASP A 350 -14.56 20.68 -7.56
C ASP A 350 -14.35 21.51 -6.27
N SER A 351 -13.80 22.72 -6.38
CA SER A 351 -13.56 23.64 -5.24
C SER A 351 -14.87 24.19 -4.67
N LEU A 352 -15.80 24.57 -5.56
CA LEU A 352 -17.14 25.03 -5.18
C LEU A 352 -17.92 23.93 -4.46
N ASP A 353 -17.86 22.70 -4.96
CA ASP A 353 -18.57 21.55 -4.37
C ASP A 353 -18.08 21.27 -2.93
N ARG A 354 -16.75 21.23 -2.73
CA ARG A 354 -16.13 21.08 -1.40
C ARG A 354 -16.55 22.19 -0.44
N VAL A 355 -16.39 23.46 -0.85
CA VAL A 355 -16.73 24.60 0.01
C VAL A 355 -18.22 24.64 0.32
N LEU A 356 -19.09 24.45 -0.67
CA LEU A 356 -20.53 24.42 -0.45
C LEU A 356 -20.92 23.30 0.52
N THR A 357 -20.40 22.08 0.34
CA THR A 357 -20.69 20.94 1.21
C THR A 357 -20.28 21.21 2.66
N SER A 358 -19.12 21.83 2.89
CA SER A 358 -18.69 22.18 4.25
C SER A 358 -19.46 23.35 4.87
N LEU A 359 -19.85 24.35 4.07
CA LEU A 359 -20.70 25.45 4.55
C LEU A 359 -22.12 24.99 4.93
N GLU A 360 -22.55 23.82 4.47
CA GLU A 360 -23.85 23.21 4.83
C GLU A 360 -23.81 22.41 6.14
N GLN A 361 -22.62 22.16 6.71
CA GLN A 361 -22.50 21.39 7.94
C GLN A 361 -22.92 22.21 9.18
N PRO A 362 -23.70 21.62 10.12
CA PRO A 362 -24.24 22.34 11.28
C PRO A 362 -23.20 22.84 12.30
N SER A 363 -21.97 22.28 12.27
CA SER A 363 -20.87 22.60 13.18
C SER A 363 -20.39 24.05 13.03
N HIS A 364 -20.21 24.52 11.80
CA HIS A 364 -19.68 25.85 11.51
C HIS A 364 -20.72 26.98 11.70
N ALA A 365 -22.00 26.64 11.81
CA ALA A 365 -23.07 27.60 12.07
C ALA A 365 -23.05 28.17 13.50
N LYS A 366 -22.40 27.48 14.45
CA LYS A 366 -22.33 27.91 15.87
C LYS A 366 -21.23 28.94 16.15
N ASP A 367 -20.14 28.95 15.39
CA ASP A 367 -19.01 29.87 15.59
C ASP A 367 -19.19 31.23 14.89
N LEU A 368 -20.29 31.43 14.16
CA LEU A 368 -20.57 32.60 13.32
C LEU A 368 -21.69 33.51 13.89
N VAL A 369 -21.89 33.52 15.21
CA VAL A 369 -22.89 34.37 15.88
C VAL A 369 -22.62 35.85 15.54
N GLY A 370 -23.52 36.47 14.77
CA GLY A 370 -23.43 37.87 14.33
C GLY A 370 -23.04 38.11 12.88
N ASN A 371 -22.51 37.11 12.15
CA ASN A 371 -22.00 37.26 10.78
C ASN A 371 -22.76 36.43 9.72
N GLY A 372 -23.96 35.96 10.07
CA GLY A 372 -24.77 35.07 9.21
C GLY A 372 -25.17 35.66 7.86
N GLN A 373 -25.24 36.99 7.72
CA GLN A 373 -25.62 37.63 6.45
C GLN A 373 -24.52 37.50 5.38
N THR A 374 -23.25 37.75 5.74
CA THR A 374 -22.11 37.59 4.81
C THR A 374 -21.96 36.13 4.39
N LEU A 375 -22.11 35.20 5.33
CA LEU A 375 -22.09 33.76 5.06
C LEU A 375 -23.20 33.35 4.07
N ASN A 376 -24.43 33.82 4.32
CA ASN A 376 -25.57 33.53 3.44
C ASN A 376 -25.38 34.12 2.05
N ASN A 377 -24.87 35.36 1.95
CA ASN A 377 -24.58 35.99 0.67
C ASN A 377 -23.55 35.19 -0.12
N LEU A 378 -22.42 34.82 0.50
CA LEU A 378 -21.41 33.99 -0.14
C LEU A 378 -22.02 32.66 -0.59
N ARG A 379 -22.77 31.97 0.27
CA ARG A 379 -23.42 30.69 -0.08
C ARG A 379 -24.36 30.82 -1.28
N VAL A 380 -25.19 31.87 -1.33
CA VAL A 380 -26.10 32.13 -2.46
C VAL A 380 -25.32 32.38 -3.75
N THR A 381 -24.28 33.21 -3.69
CA THR A 381 -23.41 33.51 -4.84
C THR A 381 -22.70 32.25 -5.35
N LEU A 382 -22.09 31.45 -4.45
CA LEU A 382 -21.41 30.21 -4.83
C LEU A 382 -22.38 29.17 -5.43
N LYS A 383 -23.62 29.08 -4.93
CA LYS A 383 -24.67 28.23 -5.53
C LYS A 383 -25.07 28.72 -6.93
N GLY A 384 -25.20 30.03 -7.10
CA GLY A 384 -25.47 30.64 -8.41
C GLY A 384 -24.37 30.33 -9.42
N LEU A 385 -23.11 30.45 -9.00
CA LEU A 385 -21.95 30.12 -9.83
C LEU A 385 -21.86 28.61 -10.12
N MET A 386 -22.12 27.74 -9.14
CA MET A 386 -22.19 26.30 -9.37
C MET A 386 -23.25 25.95 -10.42
N ALA A 387 -24.42 26.60 -10.36
CA ALA A 387 -25.50 26.40 -11.31
C ALA A 387 -25.14 26.87 -12.74
N SER A 388 -24.25 27.86 -12.88
CA SER A 388 -23.76 28.30 -14.20
C SER A 388 -22.71 27.36 -14.79
N LEU A 389 -22.09 26.47 -13.99
CA LEU A 389 -21.10 25.46 -14.40
C LEU A 389 -21.75 24.13 -14.84
N SER A 390 -22.68 24.22 -15.80
CA SER A 390 -23.42 23.07 -16.33
C SER A 390 -22.66 22.32 -17.44
N PHE A 391 -21.52 21.72 -17.10
CA PHE A 391 -20.77 20.83 -17.99
C PHE A 391 -20.54 19.45 -17.38
N THR A 392 -20.39 18.46 -18.25
CA THR A 392 -19.96 17.11 -17.90
C THR A 392 -18.44 17.07 -17.75
N VAL A 393 -17.96 16.54 -16.63
CA VAL A 393 -16.52 16.36 -16.41
C VAL A 393 -16.08 15.13 -17.21
N PRO A 394 -15.06 15.22 -18.07
CA PRO A 394 -14.55 14.06 -18.79
C PRO A 394 -14.03 12.99 -17.83
N GLU A 395 -14.56 11.77 -17.93
CA GLU A 395 -14.02 10.62 -17.21
C GLU A 395 -12.80 10.06 -17.94
N SER A 396 -11.89 9.45 -17.17
CA SER A 396 -10.73 8.75 -17.74
C SER A 396 -11.17 7.45 -18.39
N SER A 397 -10.56 7.09 -19.52
CA SER A 397 -10.82 5.80 -20.15
C SER A 397 -10.35 4.65 -19.25
N ALA A 398 -10.97 3.46 -19.40
CA ALA A 398 -10.56 2.26 -18.68
C ALA A 398 -9.07 1.92 -18.93
N ALA A 399 -8.59 2.15 -20.16
CA ALA A 399 -7.19 1.93 -20.53
C ALA A 399 -6.23 2.91 -19.83
N GLU A 400 -6.58 4.19 -19.68
CA GLU A 400 -5.77 5.16 -18.94
C GLU A 400 -5.71 4.82 -17.46
N LEU A 401 -6.84 4.46 -16.87
CA LEU A 401 -6.93 4.05 -15.47
C LEU A 401 -6.07 2.80 -15.23
N ALA A 402 -6.11 1.82 -16.14
CA ALA A 402 -5.27 0.63 -16.08
C ALA A 402 -3.78 0.98 -16.13
N ASN A 403 -3.36 1.79 -17.10
CA ASN A 403 -1.96 2.22 -17.25
C ASN A 403 -1.42 2.96 -16.01
N ILE A 404 -2.23 3.85 -15.43
CA ILE A 404 -1.86 4.60 -14.22
C ILE A 404 -1.75 3.66 -13.01
N SER A 405 -2.69 2.71 -12.88
CA SER A 405 -2.68 1.72 -11.80
C SER A 405 -1.43 0.81 -11.85
N ILE A 406 -1.06 0.35 -13.06
CA ILE A 406 0.17 -0.43 -13.28
C ILE A 406 1.40 0.39 -12.90
N THR A 407 1.46 1.65 -13.36
CA THR A 407 2.59 2.54 -13.08
C THR A 407 2.74 2.80 -11.57
N ILE A 408 1.64 3.01 -10.85
CA ILE A 408 1.62 3.19 -9.38
C ILE A 408 2.19 1.95 -8.68
N LEU A 409 1.76 0.75 -9.06
CA LEU A 409 2.21 -0.50 -8.45
C LEU A 409 3.69 -0.78 -8.74
N ASP A 410 4.10 -0.66 -10.00
CA ASP A 410 5.49 -0.93 -10.42
C ASP A 410 6.51 -0.05 -9.70
N HIS A 411 6.11 1.16 -9.32
CA HIS A 411 6.98 2.15 -8.68
C HIS A 411 6.72 2.27 -7.18
N HIS A 412 5.85 1.44 -6.62
CA HIS A 412 5.47 1.43 -5.20
C HIS A 412 5.18 2.82 -4.63
N LEU A 413 4.33 3.60 -5.33
CA LEU A 413 4.02 4.96 -4.88
C LEU A 413 3.23 4.94 -3.56
N GLU A 414 3.68 5.76 -2.60
CA GLU A 414 3.07 5.89 -1.27
C GLU A 414 1.63 6.41 -1.32
N GLY A 415 0.78 5.97 -0.37
CA GLY A 415 -0.62 6.35 -0.28
C GLY A 415 -1.58 5.52 -1.15
N PHE A 416 -1.08 4.43 -1.74
CA PHE A 416 -1.83 3.49 -2.59
C PHE A 416 -1.82 2.05 -2.04
N GLU A 417 -1.68 1.88 -0.72
CA GLU A 417 -1.57 0.57 -0.06
C GLU A 417 -2.81 -0.31 -0.30
N GLY A 418 -3.98 0.29 -0.48
CA GLY A 418 -5.23 -0.42 -0.81
C GLY A 418 -5.44 -0.74 -2.30
N LEU A 419 -4.56 -0.27 -3.19
CA LEU A 419 -4.69 -0.48 -4.64
C LEU A 419 -4.65 -1.96 -5.05
N PRO A 420 -3.81 -2.84 -4.46
CA PRO A 420 -3.81 -4.27 -4.80
C PRO A 420 -5.18 -4.93 -4.60
N GLY A 421 -5.90 -4.59 -3.53
CA GLY A 421 -7.24 -5.13 -3.28
C GLY A 421 -8.27 -4.67 -4.31
N LEU A 422 -8.17 -3.40 -4.73
CA LEU A 422 -9.01 -2.85 -5.79
C LEU A 422 -8.68 -3.49 -7.15
N LEU A 423 -7.39 -3.75 -7.42
CA LEU A 423 -6.90 -4.42 -8.63
C LEU A 423 -7.30 -5.90 -8.71
N ALA A 424 -7.26 -6.60 -7.57
CA ALA A 424 -7.67 -8.00 -7.48
C ALA A 424 -9.18 -8.17 -7.66
N SER A 425 -9.99 -7.16 -7.30
CA SER A 425 -11.46 -7.20 -7.37
C SER A 425 -12.00 -6.43 -8.58
N LYS A 426 -12.48 -5.19 -8.36
CA LYS A 426 -13.25 -4.40 -9.33
C LYS A 426 -12.49 -4.06 -10.60
N LEU A 427 -11.21 -3.70 -10.47
CA LEU A 427 -10.43 -3.22 -11.61
C LEU A 427 -9.99 -4.36 -12.54
N SER A 428 -10.08 -5.62 -12.13
CA SER A 428 -9.78 -6.77 -13.00
C SER A 428 -10.61 -6.80 -14.30
N GLN A 429 -11.75 -6.11 -14.32
CA GLN A 429 -12.64 -5.99 -15.49
C GLN A 429 -12.21 -4.88 -16.47
N ASN A 430 -11.45 -3.88 -16.00
CA ASN A 430 -11.10 -2.69 -16.79
C ASN A 430 -9.83 -2.87 -17.65
N PHE A 431 -9.11 -3.96 -17.47
CA PHE A 431 -7.82 -4.23 -18.08
C PHE A 431 -8.00 -5.26 -19.21
N SER A 432 -7.11 -5.22 -20.20
CA SER A 432 -6.96 -6.39 -21.05
C SER A 432 -6.44 -7.57 -20.21
N GLU A 433 -6.89 -8.79 -20.52
CA GLU A 433 -6.57 -9.96 -19.69
C GLU A 433 -5.06 -10.22 -19.60
N MET A 434 -4.33 -9.98 -20.69
CA MET A 434 -2.87 -10.15 -20.70
C MET A 434 -2.13 -9.08 -19.90
N GLU A 435 -2.52 -7.80 -20.00
CA GLU A 435 -1.87 -6.72 -19.24
C GLU A 435 -2.08 -6.89 -17.73
N TRP A 436 -3.27 -7.32 -17.33
CA TRP A 436 -3.58 -7.60 -15.93
C TRP A 436 -2.75 -8.77 -15.39
N ILE A 437 -2.67 -9.89 -16.12
CA ILE A 437 -1.86 -11.05 -15.70
C ILE A 437 -0.37 -10.67 -15.62
N HIS A 438 0.15 -9.94 -16.60
CA HIS A 438 1.55 -9.49 -16.58
C HIS A 438 1.85 -8.52 -15.41
N CYS A 439 0.88 -7.66 -15.07
CA CYS A 439 0.99 -6.79 -13.90
C CYS A 439 1.09 -7.61 -12.59
N LEU A 440 0.26 -8.65 -12.44
CA LEU A 440 0.29 -9.56 -11.28
C LEU A 440 1.62 -10.34 -11.22
N GLU A 441 2.15 -10.79 -12.36
CA GLU A 441 3.44 -11.48 -12.44
C GLU A 441 4.59 -10.61 -11.91
N ARG A 442 4.64 -9.35 -12.34
CA ARG A 442 5.70 -8.41 -11.97
C ARG A 442 5.57 -7.90 -10.52
N ASN A 443 4.35 -7.68 -10.05
CA ASN A 443 4.06 -7.09 -8.74
C ASN A 443 3.62 -8.11 -7.69
N GLY A 444 3.92 -9.40 -7.89
CA GLY A 444 3.43 -10.49 -7.03
C GLY A 444 3.76 -10.33 -5.54
N SER A 445 4.82 -9.60 -5.19
CA SER A 445 5.19 -9.27 -3.80
C SER A 445 4.13 -8.48 -3.04
N VAL A 446 3.39 -7.60 -3.73
CA VAL A 446 2.38 -6.74 -3.12
C VAL A 446 1.08 -7.51 -2.81
N PHE A 447 0.91 -8.69 -3.42
CA PHE A 447 -0.27 -9.57 -3.22
C PHE A 447 -0.03 -10.68 -2.19
N GLN A 448 1.07 -10.63 -1.44
CA GLN A 448 1.48 -11.67 -0.47
C GLN A 448 0.75 -11.56 0.88
N THR A 449 -0.57 -11.40 0.86
CA THR A 449 -1.44 -11.51 2.03
C THR A 449 -2.60 -12.45 1.74
N LYS A 450 -3.08 -13.16 2.77
CA LYS A 450 -4.22 -14.07 2.66
C LYS A 450 -5.44 -13.41 2.02
N GLU A 451 -5.81 -12.21 2.46
CA GLU A 451 -7.02 -11.50 1.98
C GLU A 451 -6.96 -11.19 0.48
N LEU A 452 -5.81 -10.70 0.00
CA LEU A 452 -5.60 -10.39 -1.41
C LEU A 452 -5.58 -11.66 -2.26
N LEU A 453 -4.93 -12.72 -1.77
CA LEU A 453 -4.89 -14.00 -2.47
C LEU A 453 -6.28 -14.62 -2.58
N MET A 454 -7.09 -14.62 -1.52
CA MET A 454 -8.47 -15.11 -1.58
C MET A 454 -9.33 -14.30 -2.56
N THR A 455 -9.13 -12.98 -2.61
CA THR A 455 -9.80 -12.11 -3.59
C THR A 455 -9.42 -12.49 -5.03
N LEU A 456 -8.13 -12.75 -5.30
CA LEU A 456 -7.67 -13.21 -6.63
C LEU A 456 -8.29 -14.57 -7.01
N ILE A 457 -8.43 -15.49 -6.05
CA ILE A 457 -9.09 -16.80 -6.27
C ILE A 457 -10.56 -16.60 -6.65
N SER A 458 -11.29 -15.73 -5.94
CA SER A 458 -12.67 -15.40 -6.29
C SER A 458 -12.78 -14.80 -7.71
N THR A 459 -11.86 -13.91 -8.07
CA THR A 459 -11.81 -13.30 -9.41
C THR A 459 -11.48 -14.31 -10.51
N LEU A 460 -10.51 -15.21 -10.29
CA LEU A 460 -10.21 -16.32 -11.20
C LEU A 460 -11.45 -17.22 -11.36
N THR A 461 -12.14 -17.54 -10.28
CA THR A 461 -13.34 -18.37 -10.29
C THR A 461 -14.45 -17.73 -11.13
N ALA A 462 -14.71 -16.44 -10.92
CA ALA A 462 -15.69 -15.69 -11.71
C ALA A 462 -15.30 -15.64 -13.20
N LYS A 463 -14.03 -15.40 -13.51
CA LYS A 463 -13.54 -15.39 -14.90
C LYS A 463 -13.67 -16.76 -15.59
N CYS A 464 -13.41 -17.85 -14.89
CA CYS A 464 -13.61 -19.21 -15.41
C CYS A 464 -15.09 -19.57 -15.65
N GLN A 465 -16.03 -18.85 -15.03
CA GLN A 465 -17.47 -19.05 -15.22
C GLN A 465 -18.03 -18.21 -16.38
N SER A 466 -17.40 -17.07 -16.68
CA SER A 466 -17.59 -16.38 -17.97
C SER A 466 -16.82 -17.12 -19.08
N ASP A 467 -17.22 -17.00 -20.35
CA ASP A 467 -16.59 -17.61 -21.56
C ASP A 467 -15.13 -17.13 -21.82
N ALA A 468 -14.27 -17.16 -20.80
CA ALA A 468 -12.88 -16.70 -20.84
C ALA A 468 -11.97 -17.76 -21.47
N ASP A 469 -10.87 -17.28 -22.08
CA ASP A 469 -9.86 -18.14 -22.69
C ASP A 469 -9.22 -19.06 -21.63
N VAL A 470 -9.30 -20.36 -21.87
CA VAL A 470 -8.68 -21.40 -21.02
C VAL A 470 -7.19 -21.15 -20.82
N GLN A 471 -6.48 -20.61 -21.81
CA GLN A 471 -5.06 -20.30 -21.70
C GLN A 471 -4.79 -19.15 -20.72
N HIS A 472 -5.63 -18.10 -20.72
CA HIS A 472 -5.53 -17.02 -19.75
C HIS A 472 -5.86 -17.49 -18.34
N CYS A 473 -6.90 -18.31 -18.17
CA CYS A 473 -7.24 -18.91 -16.88
C CYS A 473 -6.11 -19.79 -16.33
N LYS A 474 -5.43 -20.58 -17.18
CA LYS A 474 -4.24 -21.36 -16.79
C LYS A 474 -3.10 -20.46 -16.34
N LYS A 475 -2.77 -19.43 -17.13
CA LYS A 475 -1.70 -18.50 -16.79
C LYS A 475 -2.00 -17.78 -15.47
N LEU A 476 -3.22 -17.28 -15.28
CA LEU A 476 -3.65 -16.64 -14.03
C LEU A 476 -3.58 -17.60 -12.83
N LYS A 477 -4.00 -18.86 -13.00
CA LYS A 477 -3.85 -19.92 -11.98
C LYS A 477 -2.38 -20.04 -11.58
N ASP A 478 -1.46 -20.13 -12.55
CA ASP A 478 -0.03 -20.30 -12.27
C ASP A 478 0.55 -19.09 -11.52
N VAL A 479 0.10 -17.88 -11.84
CA VAL A 479 0.48 -16.63 -11.12
C VAL A 479 -0.03 -16.64 -9.69
N ILE A 480 -1.28 -17.02 -9.45
CA ILE A 480 -1.87 -17.13 -8.09
C ILE A 480 -1.11 -18.17 -7.26
N VAL A 481 -0.81 -19.33 -7.85
CA VAL A 481 -0.01 -20.37 -7.18
C VAL A 481 1.42 -19.89 -6.92
N ASN A 482 2.00 -19.07 -7.80
CA ASN A 482 3.29 -18.44 -7.59
C ASN A 482 3.26 -17.43 -6.42
N ILE A 483 2.25 -16.57 -6.34
CA ILE A 483 2.05 -15.64 -5.22
C ILE A 483 1.93 -16.40 -3.90
N PHE A 484 1.10 -17.45 -3.86
CA PHE A 484 0.97 -18.33 -2.69
C PHE A 484 2.32 -18.92 -2.25
N SER A 485 3.16 -19.35 -3.19
CA SER A 485 4.45 -19.97 -2.84
C SER A 485 5.42 -19.03 -2.12
N HIS A 486 5.27 -17.72 -2.31
CA HIS A 486 6.09 -16.69 -1.65
C HIS A 486 5.48 -16.18 -0.33
N LEU A 487 4.28 -16.63 0.06
CA LEU A 487 3.72 -16.30 1.37
C LEU A 487 4.60 -16.83 2.52
N SER A 488 4.54 -16.12 3.66
CA SER A 488 5.10 -16.59 4.92
C SER A 488 4.38 -17.87 5.39
N LEU A 489 5.04 -18.70 6.20
CA LEU A 489 4.42 -19.96 6.67
C LEU A 489 3.10 -19.76 7.45
N PRO A 490 2.96 -18.74 8.32
CA PRO A 490 1.68 -18.43 8.96
C PRO A 490 0.57 -18.09 7.95
N GLU A 491 0.87 -17.24 6.96
CA GLU A 491 -0.09 -16.88 5.90
C GLU A 491 -0.45 -18.10 5.03
N LYS A 492 0.53 -18.94 4.66
CA LYS A 492 0.28 -20.21 3.94
C LYS A 492 -0.71 -21.09 4.70
N ASN A 493 -0.50 -21.28 6.01
CA ASN A 493 -1.38 -22.09 6.84
C ASN A 493 -2.78 -21.47 6.98
N ALA A 494 -2.86 -20.15 7.13
CA ALA A 494 -4.14 -19.46 7.21
C ALA A 494 -4.93 -19.54 5.89
N THR A 495 -4.26 -19.43 4.73
CA THR A 495 -4.85 -19.64 3.41
C THR A 495 -5.27 -21.09 3.20
N LEU A 496 -4.41 -22.06 3.51
CA LEU A 496 -4.73 -23.49 3.37
C LEU A 496 -5.95 -23.89 4.20
N SER A 497 -6.04 -23.38 5.44
CA SER A 497 -7.18 -23.63 6.33
C SER A 497 -8.48 -23.06 5.78
N GLU A 498 -8.45 -21.86 5.20
CA GLU A 498 -9.63 -21.26 4.57
C GLU A 498 -10.02 -21.99 3.28
N MET A 499 -9.05 -22.33 2.44
CA MET A 499 -9.31 -23.11 1.23
C MET A 499 -9.94 -24.46 1.56
N LEU A 500 -9.44 -25.14 2.59
CA LEU A 500 -9.95 -26.43 3.03
C LEU A 500 -11.35 -26.33 3.63
N SER A 501 -11.70 -25.21 4.26
CA SER A 501 -13.05 -25.00 4.82
C SER A 501 -14.11 -24.85 3.73
N ILE A 502 -13.72 -24.38 2.54
CA ILE A 502 -14.64 -24.17 1.41
C ILE A 502 -14.61 -25.37 0.44
N SER A 503 -13.46 -26.02 0.23
CA SER A 503 -13.31 -27.14 -0.71
C SER A 503 -12.20 -28.12 -0.33
N ARG A 504 -12.54 -29.41 -0.25
CA ARG A 504 -11.57 -30.52 -0.08
C ARG A 504 -10.60 -30.65 -1.26
N LYS A 505 -11.00 -30.19 -2.43
CA LYS A 505 -10.18 -30.15 -3.65
C LYS A 505 -9.41 -28.82 -3.78
N GLY A 506 -9.46 -27.93 -2.79
CA GLY A 506 -8.76 -26.64 -2.78
C GLY A 506 -9.12 -25.80 -4.00
N LEU A 507 -8.11 -25.17 -4.62
CA LEU A 507 -8.28 -24.31 -5.79
C LEU A 507 -8.98 -25.06 -6.94
N HIS A 508 -8.65 -26.34 -7.15
CA HIS A 508 -9.25 -27.16 -8.22
C HIS A 508 -10.73 -27.45 -8.00
N GLY A 509 -11.27 -27.22 -6.79
CA GLY A 509 -12.71 -27.31 -6.57
C GLY A 509 -13.50 -26.18 -7.24
N PHE A 510 -12.86 -25.06 -7.56
CA PHE A 510 -13.48 -23.89 -8.17
C PHE A 510 -13.21 -23.75 -9.67
N LEU A 511 -12.32 -24.59 -10.23
CA LEU A 511 -11.84 -24.46 -11.60
C LEU A 511 -12.31 -25.61 -12.50
N PRO A 512 -12.60 -25.34 -13.78
CA PRO A 512 -12.87 -26.38 -14.77
C PRO A 512 -11.70 -27.36 -14.94
N SER A 513 -12.01 -28.61 -15.33
CA SER A 513 -10.99 -29.64 -15.57
C SER A 513 -9.97 -29.23 -16.63
N SER A 514 -10.38 -28.45 -17.64
CA SER A 514 -9.51 -27.93 -18.71
C SER A 514 -8.36 -27.05 -18.19
N VAL A 515 -8.56 -26.34 -17.08
CA VAL A 515 -7.58 -25.44 -16.44
C VAL A 515 -6.66 -26.19 -15.48
N THR A 516 -7.11 -27.33 -14.93
CA THR A 516 -6.38 -28.12 -13.92
C THR A 516 -5.54 -29.26 -14.52
N ILE A 517 -5.53 -29.40 -15.85
CA ILE A 517 -4.67 -30.36 -16.58
C ILE A 517 -3.19 -30.09 -16.25
N GLY A 518 -2.41 -31.15 -16.02
CA GLY A 518 -0.98 -31.09 -15.72
C GLY A 518 -0.65 -31.20 -14.22
N PHE A 519 -1.63 -31.06 -13.33
CA PHE A 519 -1.41 -31.16 -11.89
C PHE A 519 -0.77 -32.47 -11.44
N SER A 520 -1.07 -33.60 -12.09
CA SER A 520 -0.45 -34.89 -11.76
C SER A 520 1.07 -34.86 -11.94
N GLU A 521 1.57 -34.13 -12.94
CA GLU A 521 3.01 -33.96 -13.18
C GLU A 521 3.63 -33.05 -12.11
N GLU A 522 2.98 -31.92 -11.79
CA GLU A 522 3.41 -31.03 -10.71
C GLU A 522 3.45 -31.75 -9.35
N LEU A 523 2.45 -32.56 -9.04
CA LEU A 523 2.39 -33.38 -7.84
C LEU A 523 3.56 -34.38 -7.81
N ASN A 524 3.82 -35.06 -8.92
CA ASN A 524 4.94 -35.99 -9.00
C ASN A 524 6.29 -35.26 -8.85
N LEU A 525 6.47 -34.09 -9.46
CA LEU A 525 7.68 -33.28 -9.33
C LEU A 525 7.91 -32.83 -7.88
N ALA A 526 6.86 -32.37 -7.20
CA ALA A 526 6.93 -31.93 -5.80
C ALA A 526 7.33 -33.05 -4.84
N PHE A 527 6.91 -34.29 -5.10
CA PHE A 527 7.28 -35.44 -4.24
C PHE A 527 8.58 -36.12 -4.68
N ASN A 528 8.92 -36.09 -5.97
CA ASN A 528 10.22 -36.57 -6.45
C ASN A 528 11.37 -35.72 -5.91
N SER A 529 11.18 -34.39 -5.79
CA SER A 529 12.18 -33.52 -5.18
C SER A 529 12.42 -33.87 -3.72
N ILE A 530 11.39 -34.30 -2.97
CA ILE A 530 11.52 -34.78 -1.60
C ILE A 530 12.37 -36.06 -1.54
N ILE A 531 12.12 -37.01 -2.45
CA ILE A 531 12.82 -38.30 -2.50
C ILE A 531 14.30 -38.13 -2.91
N GLN A 532 14.58 -37.26 -3.89
CA GLN A 532 15.92 -37.11 -4.47
C GLN A 532 16.88 -36.27 -3.62
N SER A 533 16.37 -35.47 -2.68
CA SER A 533 17.17 -34.43 -2.01
C SER A 533 17.80 -34.85 -0.69
N GLY A 534 17.99 -36.16 -0.46
CA GLY A 534 18.52 -36.76 0.78
C GLY A 534 19.93 -36.34 1.24
N ALA A 535 20.48 -35.22 0.75
CA ALA A 535 21.73 -34.65 1.24
C ALA A 535 21.83 -33.10 1.21
N ASN A 536 21.07 -32.36 0.36
CA ASN A 536 21.39 -30.93 0.10
C ASN A 536 20.19 -29.94 -0.01
N SER A 537 18.92 -30.34 0.11
CA SER A 537 17.80 -29.38 0.14
C SER A 537 17.32 -29.10 1.57
N SER A 538 17.05 -27.85 1.91
CA SER A 538 16.46 -27.49 3.21
C SER A 538 15.03 -28.03 3.34
N LEU A 539 14.65 -28.46 4.53
CA LEU A 539 13.29 -28.87 4.90
C LEU A 539 12.24 -27.83 4.45
N ASP A 540 12.58 -26.54 4.50
CA ASP A 540 11.73 -25.43 4.05
C ASP A 540 11.34 -25.50 2.57
N ALA A 541 12.23 -26.02 1.71
CA ALA A 541 11.94 -26.22 0.29
C ALA A 541 10.92 -27.34 0.09
N ALA A 542 11.04 -28.44 0.85
CA ALA A 542 10.07 -29.52 0.85
C ALA A 542 8.70 -29.07 1.39
N ILE A 543 8.68 -28.32 2.49
CA ILE A 543 7.46 -27.72 3.05
C ILE A 543 6.79 -26.82 2.01
N SER A 544 7.54 -25.95 1.35
CA SER A 544 6.99 -25.03 0.35
C SER A 544 6.50 -25.76 -0.90
N ALA A 545 7.19 -26.81 -1.35
CA ALA A 545 6.76 -27.63 -2.48
C ALA A 545 5.45 -28.38 -2.17
N VAL A 546 5.34 -29.01 -1.00
CA VAL A 546 4.12 -29.70 -0.55
C VAL A 546 2.99 -28.70 -0.33
N ALA A 547 3.26 -27.53 0.28
CA ALA A 547 2.25 -26.48 0.45
C ALA A 547 1.69 -26.02 -0.90
N ARG A 548 2.54 -25.84 -1.91
CA ARG A 548 2.14 -25.39 -3.25
C ARG A 548 1.16 -26.36 -3.92
N VAL A 549 1.43 -27.67 -3.86
CA VAL A 549 0.51 -28.68 -4.42
C VAL A 549 -0.72 -28.90 -3.54
N ALA A 550 -0.59 -28.75 -2.22
CA ALA A 550 -1.70 -28.82 -1.28
C ALA A 550 -2.68 -27.66 -1.48
N PHE A 551 -2.21 -26.45 -1.76
CA PHE A 551 -3.06 -25.30 -2.08
C PHE A 551 -3.91 -25.55 -3.33
N GLN A 552 -3.31 -26.16 -4.36
CA GLN A 552 -4.01 -26.53 -5.58
C GLN A 552 -5.04 -27.65 -5.34
N ASN A 553 -4.65 -28.74 -4.68
CA ASN A 553 -5.54 -29.85 -4.32
C ASN A 553 -5.07 -30.55 -3.01
N PRO A 554 -5.69 -30.22 -1.86
CA PRO A 554 -5.34 -30.78 -0.55
C PRO A 554 -5.57 -32.29 -0.51
N GLU A 555 -6.69 -32.78 -1.02
CA GLU A 555 -7.06 -34.20 -0.99
C GLU A 555 -6.06 -35.06 -1.77
N ALA A 556 -5.71 -34.69 -3.00
CA ALA A 556 -4.73 -35.42 -3.79
C ALA A 556 -3.33 -35.40 -3.16
N THR A 557 -2.96 -34.25 -2.58
CA THR A 557 -1.67 -34.09 -1.89
C THR A 557 -1.59 -34.95 -0.62
N LEU A 558 -2.63 -34.93 0.22
CA LEU A 558 -2.68 -35.75 1.43
C LEU A 558 -2.71 -37.25 1.11
N ARG A 559 -3.42 -37.68 0.06
CA ARG A 559 -3.32 -39.08 -0.43
C ARG A 559 -1.88 -39.45 -0.80
N ARG A 560 -1.17 -38.56 -1.49
CA ARG A 560 0.23 -38.80 -1.86
C ARG A 560 1.15 -38.82 -0.64
N CYS A 561 0.94 -37.94 0.35
CA CYS A 561 1.63 -37.98 1.63
C CYS A 561 1.41 -39.32 2.35
N CYS A 562 0.16 -39.76 2.48
CA CYS A 562 -0.19 -41.03 3.14
C CYS A 562 0.47 -42.22 2.44
N HIS A 563 0.35 -42.29 1.11
CA HIS A 563 0.99 -43.35 0.33
C HIS A 563 2.51 -43.33 0.49
N MET A 564 3.15 -42.15 0.42
CA MET A 564 4.60 -42.06 0.52
C MET A 564 5.11 -42.41 1.92
N ALA A 565 4.42 -41.96 2.97
CA ALA A 565 4.78 -42.28 4.36
C ALA A 565 4.73 -43.79 4.65
N VAL A 566 3.82 -44.53 4.00
CA VAL A 566 3.62 -45.97 4.21
C VAL A 566 4.55 -46.81 3.33
N VAL A 567 4.66 -46.49 2.04
CA VAL A 567 5.33 -47.34 1.05
C VAL A 567 6.84 -47.06 0.96
N ASN A 568 7.28 -45.82 1.14
CA ASN A 568 8.69 -45.47 1.02
C ASN A 568 9.40 -45.58 2.37
N LEU A 569 10.42 -46.43 2.43
CA LEU A 569 11.16 -46.69 3.67
C LEU A 569 11.72 -45.41 4.29
N GLY A 570 11.33 -45.14 5.54
CA GLY A 570 11.81 -44.00 6.32
C GLY A 570 11.16 -42.66 5.97
N ALA A 571 10.29 -42.60 4.95
CA ALA A 571 9.66 -41.35 4.52
C ALA A 571 8.61 -40.83 5.53
N HIS A 572 8.09 -41.69 6.41
CA HIS A 572 7.11 -41.32 7.43
C HIS A 572 7.59 -40.17 8.33
N ALA A 573 8.86 -40.15 8.75
CA ALA A 573 9.39 -39.12 9.64
C ALA A 573 9.43 -37.74 8.95
N MET A 574 9.92 -37.69 7.72
CA MET A 574 9.98 -36.46 6.93
C MET A 574 8.58 -35.94 6.57
N ILE A 575 7.66 -36.83 6.18
CA ILE A 575 6.28 -36.42 5.86
C ILE A 575 5.54 -35.93 7.11
N THR A 576 5.76 -36.56 8.25
CA THR A 576 5.28 -36.08 9.55
C THR A 576 5.73 -34.65 9.81
N GLU A 577 7.03 -34.38 9.67
CA GLU A 577 7.60 -33.07 9.93
C GLU A 577 7.03 -32.01 8.98
N ILE A 578 6.89 -32.32 7.69
CA ILE A 578 6.27 -31.43 6.70
C ILE A 578 4.81 -31.12 7.08
N LEU A 579 4.01 -32.14 7.39
CA LEU A 579 2.59 -31.96 7.73
C LEU A 579 2.40 -31.19 9.04
N GLN A 580 3.27 -31.39 10.03
CA GLN A 580 3.24 -30.62 11.28
C GLN A 580 3.50 -29.13 11.04
N GLN A 581 4.36 -28.76 10.09
CA GLN A 581 4.57 -27.36 9.69
C GLN A 581 3.39 -26.81 8.86
N LEU A 582 2.62 -27.68 8.19
CA LEU A 582 1.45 -27.33 7.38
C LEU A 582 0.13 -27.54 8.14
N SER A 583 0.03 -26.94 9.33
CA SER A 583 -1.15 -27.02 10.20
C SER A 583 -2.45 -26.51 9.56
N GLY A 584 -2.37 -25.71 8.49
CA GLY A 584 -3.53 -25.30 7.70
C GLY A 584 -4.28 -26.44 7.00
N LEU A 585 -3.66 -27.63 6.89
CA LEU A 585 -4.30 -28.83 6.35
C LEU A 585 -5.11 -29.62 7.38
N MET A 586 -5.13 -29.18 8.65
CA MET A 586 -5.99 -29.77 9.65
C MET A 586 -7.45 -29.46 9.33
N SER A 587 -8.31 -30.48 9.37
CA SER A 587 -9.75 -30.28 9.20
C SER A 587 -10.32 -29.55 10.41
N SER A 588 -11.03 -28.44 10.19
CA SER A 588 -11.68 -27.71 11.29
C SER A 588 -12.86 -28.51 11.84
N PRO A 589 -12.99 -28.66 13.17
CA PRO A 589 -14.16 -29.30 13.78
C PRO A 589 -15.43 -28.54 13.39
N GLY A 590 -16.43 -29.23 12.83
CA GLY A 590 -17.79 -28.69 12.62
C GLY A 590 -18.20 -28.41 11.16
N ILE A 591 -17.27 -28.24 10.21
CA ILE A 591 -17.61 -27.96 8.79
C ILE A 591 -17.70 -29.25 7.96
N HIS A 592 -16.84 -30.22 8.28
CA HIS A 592 -16.82 -31.54 7.66
C HIS A 592 -16.96 -32.59 8.75
N LYS A 593 -17.83 -33.59 8.53
CA LYS A 593 -18.04 -34.69 9.49
C LYS A 593 -16.82 -35.63 9.63
N ASP A 594 -15.94 -35.64 8.63
CA ASP A 594 -14.77 -36.53 8.58
C ASP A 594 -13.50 -35.72 8.31
N ASN A 595 -12.40 -36.06 8.99
CA ASN A 595 -11.06 -35.51 8.76
C ASN A 595 -10.48 -36.03 7.44
N LEU A 596 -10.02 -35.09 6.60
CA LEU A 596 -9.51 -35.41 5.28
C LEU A 596 -8.28 -36.33 5.33
N LEU A 597 -7.39 -36.14 6.31
CA LEU A 597 -6.23 -37.01 6.49
C LEU A 597 -6.68 -38.42 6.89
N CYS A 598 -7.61 -38.54 7.85
CA CYS A 598 -8.12 -39.83 8.31
C CYS A 598 -8.68 -40.66 7.15
N ARG A 599 -9.45 -40.01 6.27
CA ARG A 599 -9.98 -40.63 5.05
C ARG A 599 -8.88 -41.02 4.05
N CYS A 600 -7.89 -40.17 3.82
CA CYS A 600 -6.76 -40.49 2.94
C CYS A 600 -5.94 -41.68 3.46
N LEU A 601 -5.79 -41.79 4.78
CA LEU A 601 -5.16 -42.93 5.44
C LEU A 601 -6.01 -44.20 5.30
N GLN A 602 -7.32 -44.11 5.49
CA GLN A 602 -8.24 -45.22 5.29
C GLN A 602 -8.16 -45.79 3.86
N ASP A 603 -8.12 -44.91 2.85
CA ASP A 603 -7.94 -45.28 1.43
C ASP A 603 -6.59 -45.97 1.17
N THR A 604 -5.59 -45.76 2.03
CA THR A 604 -4.21 -46.28 1.87
C THR A 604 -4.00 -47.61 2.58
N VAL A 605 -4.73 -47.87 3.67
CA VAL A 605 -4.51 -49.04 4.53
C VAL A 605 -5.27 -50.27 4.04
N TRP A 606 -6.58 -50.15 3.85
CA TRP A 606 -7.41 -51.34 3.66
C TRP A 606 -7.21 -51.90 2.25
N SER A 607 -6.79 -53.17 2.16
CA SER A 607 -6.50 -53.96 0.95
C SER A 607 -5.25 -53.59 0.12
N LYS A 608 -4.39 -52.66 0.60
CA LYS A 608 -3.22 -52.17 -0.15
C LYS A 608 -1.87 -52.39 0.53
N LEU A 609 -1.84 -52.62 1.86
CA LEU A 609 -0.61 -52.98 2.57
C LEU A 609 -0.21 -54.41 2.19
N SER A 610 1.02 -54.58 1.74
CA SER A 610 1.55 -55.83 1.19
C SER A 610 2.65 -56.45 2.06
N SER A 611 3.17 -55.71 3.05
CA SER A 611 4.26 -56.15 3.91
C SER A 611 4.15 -55.68 5.37
N LEU A 612 4.72 -56.44 6.30
CA LEU A 612 4.86 -56.08 7.73
C LEU A 612 5.63 -54.76 7.91
N GLN A 613 6.51 -54.41 6.98
CA GLN A 613 7.27 -53.17 7.00
C GLN A 613 6.38 -51.96 6.73
N GLU A 614 5.45 -52.05 5.77
CA GLU A 614 4.45 -51.01 5.51
C GLU A 614 3.47 -50.87 6.69
N GLU A 615 3.07 -51.99 7.31
CA GLU A 615 2.25 -51.99 8.54
C GLU A 615 2.95 -51.24 9.68
N ASN A 616 4.24 -51.51 9.93
CA ASN A 616 5.02 -50.83 10.96
C ASN A 616 5.21 -49.34 10.67
N GLN A 617 5.50 -48.96 9.41
CA GLN A 617 5.63 -47.55 9.02
C GLN A 617 4.31 -46.80 9.14
N PHE A 618 3.19 -47.45 8.80
CA PHE A 618 1.87 -46.89 9.03
C PHE A 618 1.62 -46.61 10.51
N LEU A 619 1.92 -47.57 11.40
CA LEU A 619 1.74 -47.38 12.85
C LEU A 619 2.63 -46.26 13.40
N GLN A 620 3.88 -46.16 12.93
CA GLN A 620 4.79 -45.06 13.29
C GLN A 620 4.26 -43.71 12.82
N PHE A 621 3.83 -43.62 11.56
CA PHE A 621 3.24 -42.39 11.01
C PHE A 621 1.98 -41.97 11.76
N LEU A 622 1.08 -42.92 12.03
CA LEU A 622 -0.16 -42.70 12.76
C LEU A 622 0.10 -42.19 14.17
N ALA A 623 1.07 -42.79 14.88
CA ALA A 623 1.49 -42.36 16.21
C ALA A 623 1.94 -40.89 16.20
N GLU A 624 2.81 -40.51 15.26
CA GLU A 624 3.29 -39.13 15.16
C GLU A 624 2.19 -38.11 14.81
N MET A 625 1.20 -38.49 14.01
CA MET A 625 0.05 -37.63 13.70
C MET A 625 -0.92 -37.45 14.87
N MET A 626 -0.96 -38.41 15.80
CA MET A 626 -1.78 -38.33 17.02
C MET A 626 -1.13 -37.54 18.15
N LYS A 627 0.18 -37.30 18.10
CA LYS A 627 0.87 -36.48 19.12
C LYS A 627 0.35 -35.04 19.15
N CYS A 628 0.25 -34.49 20.36
CA CYS A 628 -0.24 -33.14 20.61
C CYS A 628 0.89 -32.08 20.53
N ASN A 629 1.62 -32.09 19.40
CA ASN A 629 2.82 -31.25 19.21
C ASN A 629 2.52 -29.86 18.63
N LEU A 630 1.27 -29.59 18.23
CA LEU A 630 0.87 -28.34 17.58
C LEU A 630 0.19 -27.41 18.59
N THR A 631 0.42 -26.10 18.47
CA THR A 631 -0.24 -25.09 19.29
C THR A 631 -1.36 -24.43 18.49
N GLY A 632 -2.59 -24.48 19.02
CA GLY A 632 -3.76 -23.79 18.46
C GLY A 632 -3.73 -22.29 18.71
N SER A 633 -4.64 -21.55 18.06
CA SER A 633 -4.75 -20.08 18.19
C SER A 633 -5.02 -19.59 19.62
N THR A 634 -5.60 -20.44 20.47
CA THR A 634 -5.91 -20.21 21.89
C THR A 634 -4.81 -20.72 22.84
N GLY A 635 -3.69 -21.20 22.31
CA GLY A 635 -2.61 -21.83 23.10
C GLY A 635 -2.86 -23.30 23.46
N GLU A 636 -3.98 -23.89 23.02
CA GLU A 636 -4.31 -25.29 23.27
C GLU A 636 -3.42 -26.24 22.45
N LYS A 637 -3.01 -27.37 23.04
CA LYS A 637 -2.27 -28.40 22.30
C LYS A 637 -3.24 -29.16 21.37
N ARG A 638 -2.91 -29.20 20.07
CA ARG A 638 -3.68 -29.90 19.04
C ARG A 638 -2.85 -31.04 18.45
N SER A 639 -3.54 -32.08 18.00
CA SER A 639 -2.96 -33.12 17.15
C SER A 639 -3.57 -33.03 15.76
N PHE A 640 -2.80 -33.39 14.75
CA PHE A 640 -3.24 -33.37 13.35
C PHE A 640 -4.36 -34.41 13.12
N LEU A 641 -4.30 -35.52 13.86
CA LEU A 641 -5.32 -36.57 13.89
C LEU A 641 -5.76 -36.84 15.33
N PRO A 642 -7.05 -36.68 15.69
CA PRO A 642 -7.56 -37.05 17.01
C PRO A 642 -7.60 -38.58 17.19
N ALA A 643 -7.17 -39.06 18.37
CA ALA A 643 -7.20 -40.49 18.72
C ALA A 643 -8.62 -41.10 18.68
N GLU A 644 -9.62 -40.31 19.09
CA GLU A 644 -11.05 -40.66 18.98
C GLU A 644 -11.44 -41.02 17.54
N GLU A 645 -11.02 -40.21 16.58
CA GLU A 645 -11.37 -40.41 15.17
C GLU A 645 -10.67 -41.65 14.60
N VAL A 646 -9.43 -41.91 15.02
CA VAL A 646 -8.70 -43.14 14.64
C VAL A 646 -9.43 -44.38 15.13
N LEU A 647 -9.91 -44.38 16.37
CA LEU A 647 -10.69 -45.48 16.94
C LEU A 647 -11.97 -45.73 16.11
N HIS A 648 -12.70 -44.66 15.78
CA HIS A 648 -13.95 -44.75 15.02
C HIS A 648 -13.73 -45.24 13.58
N VAL A 649 -12.66 -44.83 12.91
CA VAL A 649 -12.42 -45.14 11.49
C VAL A 649 -11.69 -46.47 11.28
N PHE A 650 -10.68 -46.77 12.10
CA PHE A 650 -9.80 -47.92 11.87
C PHE A 650 -10.08 -49.14 12.76
N VAL A 651 -10.75 -48.96 13.89
CA VAL A 651 -10.89 -50.03 14.89
C VAL A 651 -12.35 -50.48 15.00
N GLN A 652 -13.28 -49.56 15.28
CA GLN A 652 -14.69 -49.89 15.51
C GLN A 652 -15.34 -50.71 14.38
N PRO A 653 -15.13 -50.41 13.08
CA PRO A 653 -15.77 -51.15 11.98
C PRO A 653 -15.32 -52.61 11.88
N TYR A 654 -14.16 -52.95 12.43
CA TYR A 654 -13.54 -54.29 12.34
C TYR A 654 -13.65 -55.10 13.63
N LEU A 655 -14.07 -54.47 14.75
CA LEU A 655 -14.37 -55.16 16.00
C LEU A 655 -15.84 -55.63 16.09
N LEU A 656 -16.74 -55.06 15.28
CA LEU A 656 -18.16 -55.39 15.31
C LEU A 656 -18.45 -56.72 14.57
N PRO A 657 -19.31 -57.62 15.12
CA PRO A 657 -19.58 -58.95 14.56
C PRO A 657 -20.16 -59.00 13.14
N ALA A 658 -20.59 -57.86 12.59
CA ALA A 658 -21.22 -57.75 11.28
C ALA A 658 -20.21 -57.53 10.11
N SER A 659 -18.91 -57.52 10.38
CA SER A 659 -17.89 -57.25 9.37
C SER A 659 -17.45 -58.54 8.63
N PRO A 660 -17.53 -58.59 7.28
CA PRO A 660 -17.32 -59.81 6.50
C PRO A 660 -15.85 -60.23 6.30
N SER A 661 -14.87 -59.50 6.85
CA SER A 661 -13.44 -59.78 6.65
C SER A 661 -12.67 -59.92 7.97
N THR A 662 -12.45 -61.15 8.42
CA THR A 662 -11.62 -61.50 9.59
C THR A 662 -10.12 -61.35 9.35
N SER A 663 -9.68 -61.05 8.13
CA SER A 663 -8.27 -61.02 7.72
C SER A 663 -7.45 -59.87 8.32
N ASN A 664 -8.10 -58.82 8.83
CA ASN A 664 -7.42 -57.59 9.25
C ASN A 664 -7.45 -57.34 10.77
N LEU A 665 -7.96 -58.27 11.57
CA LEU A 665 -8.20 -58.08 13.00
C LEU A 665 -6.90 -57.82 13.79
N VAL A 666 -5.81 -58.52 13.46
CA VAL A 666 -4.51 -58.36 14.13
C VAL A 666 -3.99 -56.92 13.98
N PHE A 667 -4.02 -56.40 12.76
CA PHE A 667 -3.59 -55.03 12.47
C PHE A 667 -4.50 -53.99 13.12
N CYS A 668 -5.83 -54.24 13.15
CA CYS A 668 -6.77 -53.39 13.89
C CYS A 668 -6.45 -53.31 15.39
N LEU A 669 -6.06 -54.42 16.01
CA LEU A 669 -5.68 -54.46 17.42
C LEU A 669 -4.35 -53.74 17.68
N GLN A 670 -3.39 -53.81 16.75
CA GLN A 670 -2.15 -53.04 16.82
C GLN A 670 -2.42 -51.53 16.70
N ILE A 671 -3.33 -51.11 15.82
CA ILE A 671 -3.79 -49.71 15.73
C ILE A 671 -4.44 -49.30 17.05
N LEU A 672 -5.34 -50.13 17.61
CA LEU A 672 -5.98 -49.84 18.90
C LEU A 672 -4.94 -49.64 20.02
N GLN A 673 -3.95 -50.52 20.12
CA GLN A 673 -2.88 -50.37 21.10
C GLN A 673 -2.07 -49.07 20.87
N CYS A 674 -1.75 -48.76 19.61
CA CYS A 674 -1.05 -47.52 19.24
C CYS A 674 -1.85 -46.28 19.66
N THR A 675 -3.16 -46.27 19.43
CA THR A 675 -4.08 -45.18 19.80
C THR A 675 -4.22 -45.04 21.32
N LEU A 676 -4.32 -46.15 22.06
CA LEU A 676 -4.40 -46.15 23.54
C LEU A 676 -3.11 -45.68 24.21
N SER A 677 -1.97 -45.79 23.53
CA SER A 677 -0.66 -45.38 24.05
C SER A 677 -0.40 -43.86 23.90
N GLN A 678 -1.35 -43.10 23.34
CA GLN A 678 -1.19 -41.66 23.09
C GLN A 678 -1.55 -40.81 24.32
N GLU A 679 -0.83 -39.70 24.50
CA GLU A 679 -1.06 -38.74 25.57
C GLU A 679 -2.42 -38.02 25.43
N THR A 680 -3.06 -37.70 26.55
CA THR A 680 -4.37 -37.04 26.59
C THR A 680 -4.25 -35.53 26.33
N ARG A 681 -5.17 -35.00 25.50
CA ARG A 681 -5.31 -33.55 25.23
C ARG A 681 -5.70 -32.72 26.47
N SER A 682 -6.31 -33.35 27.48
CA SER A 682 -6.80 -32.75 28.71
C SER A 682 -6.28 -33.52 29.92
N ASP A 683 -5.94 -32.80 30.99
CA ASP A 683 -5.52 -33.39 32.27
C ASP A 683 -6.69 -34.03 33.04
N THR A 684 -7.94 -33.79 32.63
CA THR A 684 -9.13 -34.13 33.44
C THR A 684 -9.93 -35.32 32.93
N VAL A 685 -9.99 -35.59 31.62
CA VAL A 685 -10.78 -36.69 31.04
C VAL A 685 -10.03 -37.31 29.86
N HIS A 686 -9.85 -38.63 29.89
CA HIS A 686 -9.26 -39.38 28.79
C HIS A 686 -10.19 -39.39 27.57
N TRP A 687 -9.64 -39.17 26.36
CA TRP A 687 -10.41 -39.05 25.11
C TRP A 687 -11.34 -40.25 24.85
N ILE A 688 -10.95 -41.44 25.31
CA ILE A 688 -11.74 -42.68 25.17
C ILE A 688 -13.13 -42.60 25.80
N MET A 689 -13.31 -41.73 26.81
CA MET A 689 -14.61 -41.55 27.47
C MET A 689 -15.66 -40.94 26.53
N SER A 690 -15.22 -40.20 25.51
CA SER A 690 -16.08 -39.68 24.44
C SER A 690 -16.51 -40.76 23.44
N CYS A 691 -15.78 -41.88 23.39
CA CYS A 691 -15.98 -42.93 22.39
C CYS A 691 -16.84 -44.12 22.87
N SER A 692 -17.59 -43.97 23.96
CA SER A 692 -18.35 -45.07 24.58
C SER A 692 -17.48 -46.31 24.88
N PRO A 693 -16.65 -46.28 25.95
CA PRO A 693 -15.65 -47.33 26.20
C PRO A 693 -16.25 -48.72 26.52
N PHE A 694 -17.49 -48.79 27.02
CA PHE A 694 -18.13 -50.06 27.39
C PHE A 694 -18.37 -51.00 26.19
N PRO A 695 -18.96 -50.54 25.06
CA PRO A 695 -19.02 -51.32 23.82
C PRO A 695 -17.68 -51.87 23.36
N LEU A 696 -16.62 -51.06 23.43
CA LEU A 696 -15.27 -51.48 23.05
C LEU A 696 -14.76 -52.59 23.96
N LEU A 697 -14.87 -52.42 25.28
CA LEU A 697 -14.50 -53.41 26.28
C LEU A 697 -15.28 -54.72 26.12
N TYR A 698 -16.58 -54.63 25.84
CA TYR A 698 -17.42 -55.80 25.59
C TYR A 698 -16.94 -56.59 24.36
N CYS A 699 -16.68 -55.90 23.25
CA CYS A 699 -16.18 -56.55 22.02
C CYS A 699 -14.81 -57.20 22.25
N LEU A 700 -13.89 -56.53 22.94
CA LEU A 700 -12.58 -57.08 23.28
C LEU A 700 -12.68 -58.29 24.22
N ALA A 701 -13.56 -58.24 25.22
CA ALA A 701 -13.80 -59.35 26.13
C ALA A 701 -14.42 -60.55 25.40
N GLN A 702 -15.31 -60.31 24.43
CA GLN A 702 -15.88 -61.34 23.59
C GLN A 702 -14.81 -62.00 22.70
N LEU A 703 -13.94 -61.20 22.06
CA LEU A 703 -12.81 -61.71 21.26
C LEU A 703 -11.85 -62.55 22.12
N LEU A 704 -11.52 -62.08 23.33
CA LEU A 704 -10.69 -62.82 24.27
C LEU A 704 -11.35 -64.13 24.71
N ASN A 705 -12.66 -64.11 24.98
CA ASN A 705 -13.42 -65.30 25.34
C ASN A 705 -13.46 -66.32 24.20
N GLU A 706 -13.68 -65.89 22.95
CA GLU A 706 -13.64 -66.77 21.78
C GLU A 706 -12.23 -67.34 21.56
N CYS A 707 -11.17 -66.55 21.72
CA CYS A 707 -9.79 -67.05 21.69
C CYS A 707 -9.53 -68.12 22.77
N ASN A 708 -10.01 -67.89 24.00
CA ASN A 708 -9.90 -68.85 25.10
C ASN A 708 -10.71 -70.13 24.84
N ARG A 709 -11.85 -70.05 24.15
CA ARG A 709 -12.65 -71.22 23.77
C ARG A 709 -11.96 -72.07 22.71
N CYS A 710 -11.26 -71.45 21.75
CA CYS A 710 -10.40 -72.15 20.79
C CYS A 710 -9.23 -72.88 21.48
N TRP A 711 -8.75 -72.39 22.62
CA TRP A 711 -7.73 -73.06 23.44
C TRP A 711 -8.27 -74.27 24.23
N ASN A 712 -9.54 -74.22 24.66
CA ASN A 712 -10.15 -75.23 25.52
C ASN A 712 -10.84 -76.38 24.77
N GLN A 713 -10.87 -76.36 23.42
CA GLN A 713 -11.39 -77.46 22.59
C GLN A 713 -10.29 -78.01 21.66
N PRO A 714 -9.93 -79.31 21.74
CA PRO A 714 -9.03 -79.91 20.77
C PRO A 714 -9.83 -80.25 19.50
N ILE A 715 -9.92 -79.30 18.58
CA ILE A 715 -10.37 -79.60 17.21
C ILE A 715 -9.28 -79.13 16.23
N CYS A 716 -8.62 -80.14 15.68
CA CYS A 716 -7.91 -80.24 14.40
C CYS A 716 -7.21 -78.98 13.83
N CYS A 717 -5.88 -79.11 13.76
CA CYS A 717 -4.92 -78.30 13.04
C CYS A 717 -5.42 -77.75 11.68
N CYS A 718 -5.82 -76.48 11.61
CA CYS A 718 -5.86 -75.72 10.32
C CYS A 718 -5.88 -74.18 10.44
N LEU A 719 -5.82 -73.56 11.62
CA LEU A 719 -5.78 -72.08 11.74
C LEU A 719 -4.60 -71.66 12.63
N LYS A 720 -3.47 -71.30 12.00
CA LYS A 720 -2.35 -70.63 12.67
C LYS A 720 -2.75 -69.17 12.93
N TRP A 721 -3.10 -68.84 14.16
CA TRP A 721 -3.26 -67.46 14.65
C TRP A 721 -1.99 -67.03 15.41
N PRO A 722 -1.27 -65.98 14.99
CA PRO A 722 -0.11 -65.45 15.70
C PRO A 722 -0.50 -64.28 16.63
N VAL A 723 -1.45 -64.47 17.55
CA VAL A 723 -1.88 -63.44 18.52
C VAL A 723 -1.06 -63.51 19.85
N LEU A 724 -0.17 -64.49 19.98
CA LEU A 724 0.37 -64.92 21.28
C LEU A 724 1.71 -64.32 21.72
N LEU A 725 2.25 -63.29 21.05
CA LEU A 725 3.54 -62.68 21.46
C LEU A 725 3.43 -61.29 22.09
N MET A 726 2.23 -60.76 22.31
CA MET A 726 2.04 -59.36 22.75
C MET A 726 1.77 -59.15 24.24
N PHE A 727 1.53 -60.21 25.01
CA PHE A 727 1.34 -60.10 26.46
C PHE A 727 2.28 -61.10 27.16
N GLY A 728 3.31 -60.58 27.83
CA GLY A 728 4.30 -61.36 28.58
C GLY A 728 3.71 -62.08 29.80
N PRO A 729 4.50 -62.95 30.47
CA PRO A 729 3.98 -64.03 31.34
C PRO A 729 3.47 -63.60 32.73
N ASP A 730 3.50 -62.33 33.11
CA ASP A 730 3.30 -61.92 34.50
C ASP A 730 1.88 -61.39 34.78
N LEU A 731 0.87 -62.25 34.65
CA LEU A 731 -0.44 -62.03 35.27
C LEU A 731 -0.97 -63.35 35.83
N SER A 732 -0.52 -63.69 37.04
CA SER A 732 -1.10 -64.78 37.83
C SER A 732 -2.54 -64.42 38.25
N PHE A 733 -3.54 -65.08 37.64
CA PHE A 733 -4.94 -64.96 38.04
C PHE A 733 -5.22 -65.85 39.27
N GLY A 734 -5.34 -65.22 40.43
CA GLY A 734 -5.95 -65.79 41.61
C GLY A 734 -7.41 -65.33 41.76
N SER A 735 -8.28 -66.31 42.04
CA SER A 735 -9.66 -66.17 42.53
C SER A 735 -10.78 -65.86 41.52
N THR A 736 -11.56 -66.91 41.28
CA THR A 736 -12.93 -66.92 40.79
C THR A 736 -13.84 -65.87 41.45
N ALA A 737 -14.32 -64.90 40.67
CA ALA A 737 -15.51 -64.13 40.99
C ALA A 737 -16.59 -64.41 39.95
N LYS A 738 -17.65 -65.11 40.39
CA LYS A 738 -18.87 -65.38 39.61
C LYS A 738 -19.59 -64.07 39.33
N TRP A 739 -19.65 -63.65 38.06
CA TRP A 739 -20.62 -62.66 37.60
C TRP A 739 -21.99 -63.34 37.48
N ARG A 740 -22.84 -63.17 38.51
CA ARG A 740 -24.28 -63.46 38.41
C ARG A 740 -25.07 -62.16 38.47
N ASN A 741 -26.00 -62.04 37.52
CA ASN A 741 -27.18 -61.18 37.48
C ASN A 741 -26.95 -59.68 37.24
N TRP A 742 -26.92 -59.30 35.96
CA TRP A 742 -27.55 -58.04 35.51
C TRP A 742 -28.43 -58.37 34.30
N ILE A 743 -29.74 -58.49 34.54
CA ILE A 743 -30.77 -58.45 33.50
C ILE A 743 -31.39 -57.06 33.62
N GLY A 744 -31.06 -56.18 32.69
CA GLY A 744 -31.71 -54.89 32.49
C GLY A 744 -31.70 -54.61 30.99
N PRO A 745 -32.80 -54.13 30.39
CA PRO A 745 -32.86 -53.92 28.95
C PRO A 745 -31.96 -52.73 28.58
N CYS A 746 -30.90 -52.99 27.81
CA CYS A 746 -30.16 -51.94 27.12
C CYS A 746 -31.08 -51.36 26.03
N VAL A 747 -31.67 -50.20 26.31
CA VAL A 747 -32.22 -49.33 25.29
C VAL A 747 -31.02 -48.65 24.62
N PHE A 748 -30.80 -48.97 23.34
CA PHE A 748 -29.92 -48.20 22.47
C PHE A 748 -30.54 -46.83 22.23
N THR A 749 -29.79 -45.76 22.51
CA THR A 749 -30.00 -44.42 21.95
C THR A 749 -28.74 -43.98 21.26
#